data_AF-A0A2V8LDC4-F1
#
_entry.id   AF-A0A2V8LDC4-F1
#
_cell.length_a   1.000
_cell.length_b   1.000
_cell.length_c   1.000
_cell.angle_alpha   90.00
_cell.angle_beta   90.00
_cell.angle_gamma   90.00
#
_symmetry.space_group_name_H-M   'P 1'
#
loop_
_entity.id
_entity.type
_entity.pdbx_description
1 polymer ?
#
loop_
_entity_poly.entity_id
_entity_poly.type
_entity_poly.pdbx_seq_one_letter_code
_entity_poly.pdbx_strand_id
1 'polypeptide(L)'
;MTAHELLSQLRAKGVEIKTSGGDRLVIDAPKGTVTENLRAALSAHKAELLQILNTEANQAAASPAAAAPAVPETPPVIVLPVPEVGEEVSQPGLAFAPETSHLPAATAEVDPAADSVAREMSQLQIELMRLRTEEEARRAEVEAARIAADNAMQVEQERLRQREEELARQRAEHERQRIEAEAHERAEEEHRRQLGDEAIAQTALLLTQMRDDEDVRRQQVEAKKRAAVERHEAELAALRQAEEEQSRQRSDEERKHIETEARRRTQEEELRRHAESHFRAVEEEMERVQAREVARIKAEEETQRLVEEAERRRREEEARRLAEEQARRRAEEEAKLRAEIEAQLRAEAEERRRAEEDARREAEEEARRRAEEEAQALAAERARRLAEQEAQRRADEEARRQAEEGARLRAEEEARRAAEEQSRMSAEQAENNRIDVQKRERTELEARIRAEIEAKIRAEDTERREGDARRRAEEEAHRRAEHERIVAEEAAKATTREPYPFEIERSEVEDPPLSNASSKVTEIEEWFQVDLQNRKEIVPVTAESNFFARSEEEASEFRPVSIPEESFGPSAHLPAEVSEQLIRGSSAERMAAVSNLPHIGGEEAFRHISAAFDDPAIDVRNAAARALFELQEDRAAAFTRALREASADRRRKIGAAIASSGLANEAIRNLTGESRDKTYDAFSLLFLMSKAGEVQSLMRAIEEHPNIEVRLAVVKLLALSGQPDILPSFRRMAVRGSLPPEVRSAVMEAIYQITSQSPAEAQSTM
;
A
#
# COMPACT_ATOMS: atom_id res chain seq x y z
N MET A 1 23.05 12.83 39.39
CA MET A 1 22.59 11.43 39.49
C MET A 1 23.56 10.71 40.42
N THR A 2 23.05 9.76 41.18
CA THR A 2 23.80 8.78 41.97
C THR A 2 23.99 7.51 41.14
N ALA A 3 24.96 6.67 41.51
CA ALA A 3 25.16 5.38 40.84
C ALA A 3 23.92 4.47 40.89
N HIS A 4 23.14 4.51 41.97
CA HIS A 4 21.91 3.73 42.10
C HIS A 4 20.81 4.20 41.12
N GLU A 5 20.59 5.51 40.97
CA GLU A 5 19.65 6.05 39.99
C GLU A 5 20.07 5.70 38.55
N LEU A 6 21.37 5.84 38.24
CA LEU A 6 21.92 5.51 36.92
C LEU A 6 21.73 4.02 36.59
N LEU A 7 22.03 3.13 37.54
CA LEU A 7 21.87 1.68 37.39
C LEU A 7 20.39 1.27 37.29
N SER A 8 19.49 1.93 38.02
CA SER A 8 18.04 1.74 37.90
C SER A 8 17.52 2.17 36.52
N GLN A 9 17.92 3.37 36.04
CA GLN A 9 17.56 3.87 34.71
C GLN A 9 18.12 3.01 33.57
N LEU A 10 19.25 2.32 33.79
CA LEU A 10 19.84 1.39 32.82
C LEU A 10 19.09 0.05 32.79
N ARG A 11 18.77 -0.54 33.95
CA ARG A 11 17.89 -1.71 34.05
C ARG A 11 16.53 -1.43 33.39
N ALA A 12 15.93 -0.27 33.65
CA ALA A 12 14.67 0.17 33.04
C ALA A 12 14.74 0.41 31.52
N LYS A 13 15.94 0.51 30.93
CA LYS A 13 16.16 0.63 29.48
C LYS A 13 16.68 -0.67 28.83
N GLY A 14 16.59 -1.80 29.53
CA GLY A 14 17.04 -3.09 29.02
C GLY A 14 18.57 -3.18 28.83
N VAL A 15 19.34 -2.40 29.61
CA VAL A 15 20.80 -2.45 29.62
C VAL A 15 21.27 -3.20 30.87
N GLU A 16 21.84 -4.38 30.66
CA GLU A 16 22.44 -5.15 31.75
C GLU A 16 23.89 -4.73 31.99
N ILE A 17 24.31 -4.74 33.27
CA ILE A 17 25.68 -4.43 33.67
C ILE A 17 26.16 -5.57 34.57
N LYS A 18 27.24 -6.24 34.16
CA LYS A 18 27.82 -7.41 34.81
C LYS A 18 29.28 -7.12 35.18
N THR A 19 29.74 -7.60 36.33
CA THR A 19 31.15 -7.43 36.75
C THR A 19 32.01 -8.57 36.22
N SER A 20 33.17 -8.25 35.66
CA SER A 20 34.17 -9.23 35.22
C SER A 20 35.54 -8.91 35.82
N GLY A 21 36.14 -9.88 36.52
CA GLY A 21 37.49 -9.75 37.07
C GLY A 21 37.68 -8.61 38.10
N GLY A 22 36.63 -8.23 38.83
CA GLY A 22 36.69 -7.24 39.93
C GLY A 22 36.81 -5.76 39.52
N ASP A 23 37.49 -5.45 38.42
CA ASP A 23 37.73 -4.07 37.96
C ASP A 23 37.02 -3.71 36.63
N ARG A 24 36.34 -4.65 35.96
CA ARG A 24 35.69 -4.37 34.67
C ARG A 24 34.16 -4.48 34.75
N LEU A 25 33.49 -3.45 34.25
CA LEU A 25 32.06 -3.47 33.95
C LEU A 25 31.90 -3.96 32.50
N VAL A 26 31.17 -5.06 32.33
CA VAL A 26 30.67 -5.55 31.04
C VAL A 26 29.26 -5.02 30.89
N ILE A 27 28.98 -4.34 29.79
CA ILE A 27 27.68 -3.72 29.49
C ILE A 27 27.08 -4.49 28.32
N ASP A 28 25.90 -5.05 28.52
CA ASP A 28 25.11 -5.70 27.48
C ASP A 28 23.90 -4.80 27.17
N ALA A 29 23.77 -4.39 25.90
CA ALA A 29 22.85 -3.32 25.52
C ALA A 29 22.39 -3.47 24.06
N PRO A 30 21.11 -3.15 23.75
CA PRO A 30 20.66 -3.12 22.37
C PRO A 30 21.40 -2.08 21.52
N LYS A 31 21.44 -2.29 20.21
CA LYS A 31 22.19 -1.45 19.26
C LYS A 31 21.64 -0.02 19.26
N GLY A 32 22.51 0.95 19.54
CA GLY A 32 22.21 2.38 19.56
C GLY A 32 22.04 3.00 20.97
N THR A 33 21.80 2.20 22.00
CA THR A 33 21.50 2.71 23.37
C THR A 33 22.71 3.36 24.06
N VAL A 34 23.94 2.97 23.70
CA VAL A 34 25.19 3.44 24.32
C VAL A 34 25.63 4.77 23.71
N THR A 35 24.98 5.86 24.10
CA THR A 35 25.36 7.23 23.73
C THR A 35 26.64 7.69 24.44
N GLU A 36 27.29 8.73 23.91
CA GLU A 36 28.53 9.26 24.48
C GLU A 36 28.34 9.87 25.88
N ASN A 37 27.22 10.55 26.12
CA ASN A 37 26.82 11.03 27.45
C ASN A 37 26.64 9.87 28.44
N LEU A 38 26.09 8.73 28.00
CA LEU A 38 25.92 7.55 28.85
C LEU A 38 27.27 6.89 29.17
N ARG A 39 28.19 6.85 28.19
CA ARG A 39 29.57 6.39 28.39
C ARG A 39 30.31 7.27 29.40
N ALA A 40 30.14 8.60 29.32
CA ALA A 40 30.69 9.53 30.29
C ALA A 40 30.13 9.27 31.71
N ALA A 41 28.81 9.19 31.87
CA ALA A 41 28.19 8.89 33.17
C ALA A 41 28.66 7.55 33.77
N LEU A 42 28.73 6.49 32.97
CA LEU A 42 29.24 5.18 33.38
C LEU A 42 30.72 5.20 33.78
N SER A 43 31.54 6.02 33.12
CA SER A 43 32.95 6.21 33.50
C SER A 43 33.10 6.95 34.84
N ALA A 44 32.28 7.98 35.08
CA ALA A 44 32.30 8.77 36.31
C ALA A 44 31.91 7.94 37.55
N HIS A 45 30.86 7.13 37.43
CA HIS A 45 30.36 6.29 38.53
C HIS A 45 30.97 4.87 38.55
N LYS A 46 32.01 4.56 37.76
CA LYS A 46 32.57 3.20 37.61
C LYS A 46 32.87 2.52 38.95
N ALA A 47 33.52 3.23 39.88
CA ALA A 47 33.92 2.69 41.18
C ALA A 47 32.71 2.39 42.09
N GLU A 48 31.74 3.30 42.13
CA GLU A 48 30.50 3.14 42.90
C GLU A 48 29.66 1.97 42.34
N LEU A 49 29.53 1.87 41.02
CA LEU A 49 28.82 0.78 40.33
C LEU A 49 29.49 -0.58 40.57
N LEU A 50 30.82 -0.66 40.53
CA LEU A 50 31.55 -1.88 40.90
C LEU A 50 31.29 -2.28 42.36
N GLN A 51 31.27 -1.33 43.29
CA GLN A 51 30.98 -1.60 44.70
C GLN A 51 29.53 -2.09 44.90
N ILE A 52 28.56 -1.45 44.26
CA ILE A 52 27.13 -1.85 44.33
C ILE A 52 26.95 -3.27 43.77
N LEU A 53 27.40 -3.53 42.53
CA LEU A 53 27.23 -4.83 41.88
C LEU A 53 27.95 -5.96 42.61
N ASN A 54 29.14 -5.70 43.17
CA ASN A 54 29.86 -6.69 43.99
C ASN A 54 29.18 -6.92 45.35
N THR A 55 28.43 -5.94 45.87
CA THR A 55 27.61 -6.09 47.08
C THR A 55 26.32 -6.86 46.80
N GLU A 56 25.62 -6.57 45.68
CA GLU A 56 24.49 -7.38 45.20
C GLU A 56 24.93 -8.84 44.98
N ALA A 57 26.09 -9.06 44.34
CA ALA A 57 26.64 -10.40 44.10
C ALA A 57 26.99 -11.14 45.41
N ASN A 58 27.62 -10.46 46.39
CA ASN A 58 27.87 -11.07 47.70
C ASN A 58 26.59 -11.33 48.50
N GLN A 59 25.54 -10.50 48.37
CA GLN A 59 24.24 -10.77 49.01
C GLN A 59 23.53 -11.97 48.37
N ALA A 60 23.60 -12.11 47.04
CA ALA A 60 23.11 -13.30 46.35
C ALA A 60 23.89 -14.57 46.76
N ALA A 61 25.22 -14.48 46.91
CA ALA A 61 26.06 -15.59 47.37
C ALA A 61 25.93 -15.91 48.88
N ALA A 62 25.53 -14.93 49.70
CA ALA A 62 25.30 -15.09 51.14
C ALA A 62 23.90 -15.62 51.49
N SER A 63 23.02 -15.82 50.50
CA SER A 63 21.72 -16.47 50.67
C SER A 63 21.85 -17.99 50.49
N PRO A 64 21.82 -18.81 51.56
CA PRO A 64 21.99 -20.24 51.44
C PRO A 64 20.77 -20.88 50.77
N ALA A 65 20.94 -21.33 49.53
CA ALA A 65 20.02 -22.30 48.94
C ALA A 65 19.95 -23.56 49.82
N ALA A 66 18.75 -24.14 49.96
CA ALA A 66 18.48 -25.18 50.94
C ALA A 66 19.41 -26.40 50.79
N ALA A 67 20.28 -26.62 51.78
CA ALA A 67 21.06 -27.84 51.89
C ALA A 67 20.14 -29.00 52.31
N ALA A 68 19.99 -30.00 51.44
CA ALA A 68 19.26 -31.21 51.78
C ALA A 68 20.02 -32.04 52.84
N PRO A 69 19.36 -32.53 53.90
CA PRO A 69 19.91 -33.59 54.73
C PRO A 69 19.86 -34.92 53.97
N ALA A 70 20.96 -35.68 54.00
CA ALA A 70 20.99 -37.03 53.43
C ALA A 70 20.23 -38.03 54.31
N VAL A 71 19.79 -39.13 53.70
CA VAL A 71 19.17 -40.29 54.35
C VAL A 71 20.18 -41.07 55.20
N PRO A 72 19.79 -41.51 56.40
CA PRO A 72 20.26 -42.78 56.94
C PRO A 72 19.10 -43.75 57.27
N GLU A 73 19.14 -44.88 56.58
CA GLU A 73 18.74 -46.25 56.97
C GLU A 73 17.68 -46.50 58.08
N THR A 74 16.58 -47.14 57.68
CA THR A 74 15.80 -48.13 58.50
C THR A 74 16.70 -49.28 58.97
N PRO A 75 16.45 -50.00 60.11
CA PRO A 75 15.14 -50.58 60.48
C PRO A 75 14.94 -50.67 62.04
N PRO A 76 14.11 -51.56 62.65
CA PRO A 76 13.01 -52.41 62.14
C PRO A 76 11.65 -52.20 62.85
N VAL A 77 10.62 -52.89 62.34
CA VAL A 77 9.27 -52.99 62.96
C VAL A 77 9.27 -54.03 64.09
N ILE A 78 8.59 -53.75 65.22
CA ILE A 78 8.20 -54.76 66.21
C ILE A 78 6.71 -54.66 66.57
N VAL A 79 6.13 -55.85 66.69
CA VAL A 79 4.73 -56.27 66.88
C VAL A 79 4.11 -55.87 68.25
N LEU A 80 2.77 -55.65 68.26
CA LEU A 80 1.67 -55.92 69.24
C LEU A 80 2.02 -56.38 70.70
N PRO A 81 1.15 -56.20 71.74
CA PRO A 81 -0.33 -56.27 71.65
C PRO A 81 -1.16 -55.41 72.66
N VAL A 82 -2.47 -55.71 72.70
CA VAL A 82 -3.51 -55.33 73.69
C VAL A 82 -3.36 -56.11 75.01
N PRO A 83 -3.81 -55.56 76.16
CA PRO A 83 -4.07 -56.34 77.38
C PRO A 83 -5.54 -56.35 77.85
N GLU A 84 -6.18 -57.52 77.80
CA GLU A 84 -7.02 -58.07 78.91
C GLU A 84 -6.14 -59.14 79.62
N VAL A 85 -6.33 -59.67 80.83
CA VAL A 85 -7.49 -60.09 81.67
C VAL A 85 -7.02 -60.17 83.15
N GLY A 86 -7.92 -60.18 84.15
CA GLY A 86 -7.66 -60.64 85.55
C GLY A 86 -7.53 -59.49 86.58
N GLU A 87 -8.04 -59.54 87.82
CA GLU A 87 -8.06 -60.60 88.86
C GLU A 87 -6.65 -60.96 89.38
N GLU A 88 -6.37 -61.14 90.68
CA GLU A 88 -7.22 -61.48 91.84
C GLU A 88 -6.57 -61.05 93.20
N VAL A 89 -7.25 -61.27 94.35
CA VAL A 89 -6.78 -61.23 95.78
C VAL A 89 -6.21 -59.89 96.36
N SER A 90 -6.30 -59.58 97.67
CA SER A 90 -6.61 -60.42 98.84
C SER A 90 -7.34 -59.73 100.03
N GLN A 91 -7.83 -60.58 100.93
CA GLN A 91 -8.49 -60.35 102.25
C GLN A 91 -7.45 -59.97 103.36
N PRO A 92 -7.78 -59.70 104.66
CA PRO A 92 -9.00 -59.99 105.47
C PRO A 92 -9.52 -58.82 106.35
N GLY A 93 -10.56 -58.94 107.21
CA GLY A 93 -11.54 -60.01 107.50
C GLY A 93 -12.20 -59.85 108.88
N LEU A 94 -12.86 -60.92 109.39
CA LEU A 94 -13.51 -61.08 110.71
C LEU A 94 -14.89 -60.43 110.97
N ALA A 95 -15.93 -61.23 110.72
CA ALA A 95 -17.08 -61.55 111.59
C ALA A 95 -17.67 -60.51 112.58
N PHE A 96 -19.01 -60.36 112.57
CA PHE A 96 -19.90 -61.17 113.43
C PHE A 96 -21.38 -61.07 112.96
N ALA A 97 -22.16 -62.13 113.15
CA ALA A 97 -23.63 -62.09 113.20
C ALA A 97 -24.08 -62.19 114.67
N PRO A 98 -25.34 -61.90 115.03
CA PRO A 98 -26.22 -63.06 115.29
C PRO A 98 -27.73 -62.81 115.03
N GLU A 99 -28.50 -63.89 115.20
CA GLU A 99 -29.96 -63.93 115.18
C GLU A 99 -30.59 -63.69 116.58
N THR A 100 -31.91 -63.92 116.68
CA THR A 100 -32.72 -64.27 117.89
C THR A 100 -33.34 -63.17 118.80
N SER A 101 -34.64 -62.94 118.56
CA SER A 101 -35.79 -63.11 119.50
C SER A 101 -35.91 -62.41 120.88
N HIS A 102 -37.14 -61.89 121.10
CA HIS A 102 -37.90 -61.74 122.37
C HIS A 102 -37.58 -60.62 123.41
N LEU A 103 -38.63 -59.82 123.68
CA LEU A 103 -39.22 -59.38 124.98
C LEU A 103 -38.34 -59.40 126.26
N PRO A 104 -38.42 -58.36 127.12
CA PRO A 104 -39.66 -58.08 127.86
C PRO A 104 -40.03 -56.59 128.04
N ALA A 105 -41.17 -56.35 128.69
CA ALA A 105 -41.61 -55.02 129.15
C ALA A 105 -41.11 -54.70 130.57
N ALA A 106 -40.82 -53.42 130.84
CA ALA A 106 -40.60 -52.85 132.16
C ALA A 106 -41.14 -51.41 132.21
N THR A 107 -41.45 -50.89 133.39
CA THR A 107 -42.26 -49.68 133.59
C THR A 107 -41.56 -48.61 134.42
N ALA A 108 -41.83 -47.33 134.08
CA ALA A 108 -41.59 -46.14 134.91
C ALA A 108 -40.08 -45.80 135.16
N GLU A 109 -39.71 -44.60 135.60
CA GLU A 109 -40.48 -43.43 136.09
C GLU A 109 -40.24 -42.16 135.25
N VAL A 110 -40.97 -41.08 135.53
CA VAL A 110 -41.03 -39.83 134.73
C VAL A 110 -40.40 -38.66 135.48
N ASP A 111 -39.52 -37.89 134.81
CA ASP A 111 -39.10 -36.55 135.26
C ASP A 111 -39.53 -35.48 134.23
N PRO A 112 -40.61 -34.72 134.50
CA PRO A 112 -41.27 -33.89 133.49
C PRO A 112 -40.47 -32.63 133.08
N ALA A 113 -39.41 -32.27 133.82
CA ALA A 113 -38.54 -31.15 133.43
C ALA A 113 -37.60 -31.53 132.28
N ALA A 114 -37.06 -32.75 132.29
CA ALA A 114 -36.19 -33.27 131.24
C ALA A 114 -36.93 -33.36 129.90
N ASP A 115 -38.20 -33.82 129.91
CA ASP A 115 -39.03 -33.92 128.72
C ASP A 115 -39.27 -32.59 127.99
N SER A 116 -39.28 -31.45 128.69
CA SER A 116 -39.48 -30.14 128.03
C SER A 116 -38.23 -29.70 127.28
N VAL A 117 -37.07 -29.77 127.95
CA VAL A 117 -35.77 -29.41 127.33
C VAL A 117 -35.42 -30.40 126.21
N ALA A 118 -35.73 -31.69 126.37
CA ALA A 118 -35.55 -32.69 125.31
C ALA A 118 -36.43 -32.41 124.08
N ARG A 119 -37.66 -31.93 124.27
CA ARG A 119 -38.54 -31.50 123.16
C ARG A 119 -38.02 -30.26 122.44
N GLU A 120 -37.58 -29.24 123.17
CA GLU A 120 -36.99 -28.02 122.59
C GLU A 120 -35.68 -28.32 121.85
N MET A 121 -34.79 -29.15 122.45
CA MET A 121 -33.58 -29.63 121.77
C MET A 121 -33.89 -30.44 120.52
N SER A 122 -34.93 -31.28 120.54
CA SER A 122 -35.37 -32.05 119.37
C SER A 122 -35.93 -31.14 118.27
N GLN A 123 -36.70 -30.10 118.62
CA GLN A 123 -37.21 -29.10 117.68
C GLN A 123 -36.06 -28.31 117.02
N LEU A 124 -35.09 -27.83 117.81
CA LEU A 124 -33.90 -27.14 117.30
C LEU A 124 -32.98 -28.07 116.47
N GLN A 125 -32.93 -29.37 116.78
CA GLN A 125 -32.22 -30.35 115.94
C GLN A 125 -32.93 -30.57 114.60
N ILE A 126 -34.27 -30.67 114.59
CA ILE A 126 -35.07 -30.76 113.36
C ILE A 126 -34.90 -29.50 112.51
N GLU A 127 -34.92 -28.31 113.13
CA GLU A 127 -34.72 -27.04 112.43
C GLU A 127 -33.29 -26.88 111.91
N LEU A 128 -32.26 -27.26 112.68
CA LEU A 128 -30.87 -27.27 112.23
C LEU A 128 -30.63 -28.26 111.08
N MET A 129 -31.23 -29.46 111.14
CA MET A 129 -31.15 -30.43 110.05
C MET A 129 -31.87 -29.91 108.80
N ARG A 130 -33.05 -29.29 108.96
CA ARG A 130 -33.76 -28.62 107.86
C ARG A 130 -32.91 -27.52 107.23
N LEU A 131 -32.34 -26.61 108.02
CA LEU A 131 -31.50 -25.52 107.52
C LEU A 131 -30.24 -26.05 106.82
N ARG A 132 -29.64 -27.15 107.30
CA ARG A 132 -28.56 -27.84 106.57
C ARG A 132 -29.03 -28.39 105.23
N THR A 133 -30.18 -29.07 105.16
CA THR A 133 -30.71 -29.54 103.87
C THR A 133 -31.09 -28.38 102.93
N GLU A 134 -31.53 -27.24 103.45
CA GLU A 134 -31.78 -26.03 102.64
C GLU A 134 -30.47 -25.36 102.17
N GLU A 135 -29.40 -25.38 102.97
CA GLU A 135 -28.07 -24.93 102.51
C GLU A 135 -27.45 -25.90 101.50
N GLU A 136 -27.54 -27.21 101.72
CA GLU A 136 -27.03 -28.24 100.82
C GLU A 136 -27.79 -28.22 99.49
N ALA A 137 -29.11 -28.03 99.50
CA ALA A 137 -29.91 -27.79 98.30
C ALA A 137 -29.46 -26.53 97.55
N ARG A 138 -29.30 -25.38 98.24
CA ARG A 138 -28.81 -24.14 97.60
C ARG A 138 -27.39 -24.27 97.04
N ARG A 139 -26.51 -25.04 97.68
CA ARG A 139 -25.17 -25.34 97.17
C ARG A 139 -25.24 -26.20 95.91
N ALA A 140 -26.07 -27.25 95.92
CA ALA A 140 -26.31 -28.10 94.75
C ALA A 140 -26.97 -27.32 93.59
N GLU A 141 -27.88 -26.38 93.88
CA GLU A 141 -28.46 -25.46 92.88
C GLU A 141 -27.38 -24.55 92.26
N VAL A 142 -26.49 -23.98 93.07
CA VAL A 142 -25.37 -23.13 92.59
C VAL A 142 -24.34 -23.93 91.79
N GLU A 143 -24.02 -25.16 92.22
CA GLU A 143 -23.11 -26.05 91.49
C GLU A 143 -23.72 -26.55 90.17
N ALA A 144 -25.01 -26.89 90.16
CA ALA A 144 -25.74 -27.24 88.94
C ALA A 144 -25.85 -26.04 87.98
N ALA A 145 -26.13 -24.83 88.49
CA ALA A 145 -26.15 -23.61 87.69
C ALA A 145 -24.77 -23.27 87.11
N ARG A 146 -23.70 -23.50 87.88
CA ARG A 146 -22.32 -23.36 87.39
C ARG A 146 -22.01 -24.37 86.28
N ILE A 147 -22.30 -25.66 86.47
CA ILE A 147 -22.09 -26.70 85.46
C ILE A 147 -22.91 -26.39 84.19
N ALA A 148 -24.14 -25.90 84.33
CA ALA A 148 -24.95 -25.45 83.20
C ALA A 148 -24.32 -24.26 82.46
N ALA A 149 -23.73 -23.29 83.17
CA ALA A 149 -23.03 -22.15 82.56
C ALA A 149 -21.71 -22.56 81.88
N ASP A 150 -20.92 -23.43 82.53
CA ASP A 150 -19.67 -23.97 81.97
C ASP A 150 -19.96 -24.81 80.70
N ASN A 151 -21.02 -25.62 80.70
CA ASN A 151 -21.48 -26.36 79.51
C ASN A 151 -22.02 -25.43 78.41
N ALA A 152 -22.76 -24.37 78.74
CA ALA A 152 -23.23 -23.39 77.76
C ALA A 152 -22.07 -22.66 77.09
N MET A 153 -21.05 -22.27 77.87
CA MET A 153 -19.80 -21.68 77.36
C MET A 153 -19.05 -22.62 76.41
N GLN A 154 -19.00 -23.93 76.70
CA GLN A 154 -18.40 -24.92 75.79
C GLN A 154 -19.17 -25.00 74.46
N VAL A 155 -20.50 -25.08 74.51
CA VAL A 155 -21.35 -25.12 73.30
C VAL A 155 -21.22 -23.85 72.46
N GLU A 156 -21.03 -22.67 73.07
CA GLU A 156 -20.73 -21.44 72.31
C GLU A 156 -19.33 -21.44 71.71
N GLN A 157 -18.31 -21.94 72.42
CA GLN A 157 -16.96 -22.09 71.88
C GLN A 157 -16.90 -23.08 70.70
N GLU A 158 -17.63 -24.20 70.77
CA GLU A 158 -17.74 -25.15 69.66
C GLU A 158 -18.45 -24.55 68.44
N ARG A 159 -19.54 -23.80 68.65
CA ARG A 159 -20.22 -23.05 67.57
C ARG A 159 -19.33 -21.98 66.93
N LEU A 160 -18.47 -21.32 67.71
CA LEU A 160 -17.49 -20.37 67.18
C LEU A 160 -16.43 -21.08 66.35
N ARG A 161 -15.84 -22.18 66.84
CA ARG A 161 -14.89 -23.01 66.06
C ARG A 161 -15.50 -23.54 64.77
N GLN A 162 -16.74 -24.03 64.80
CA GLN A 162 -17.45 -24.50 63.61
C GLN A 162 -17.60 -23.38 62.56
N ARG A 163 -17.96 -22.16 62.97
CA ARG A 163 -18.03 -21.00 62.08
C ARG A 163 -16.66 -20.58 61.55
N GLU A 164 -15.61 -20.65 62.37
CA GLU A 164 -14.23 -20.37 61.94
C GLU A 164 -13.73 -21.41 60.92
N GLU A 165 -14.06 -22.69 61.12
CA GLU A 165 -13.80 -23.76 60.15
C GLU A 165 -14.60 -23.59 58.85
N GLU A 166 -15.90 -23.26 58.92
CA GLU A 166 -16.73 -22.99 57.75
C GLU A 166 -16.18 -21.81 56.94
N LEU A 167 -15.80 -20.70 57.60
CA LEU A 167 -15.16 -19.56 56.97
C LEU A 167 -13.78 -19.90 56.40
N ALA A 168 -13.01 -20.80 57.03
CA ALA A 168 -11.73 -21.28 56.50
C ALA A 168 -11.93 -22.14 55.25
N ARG A 169 -12.93 -23.02 55.23
CA ARG A 169 -13.31 -23.84 54.06
C ARG A 169 -13.76 -22.96 52.90
N GLN A 170 -14.67 -22.00 53.14
CA GLN A 170 -15.11 -21.04 52.13
C GLN A 170 -13.96 -20.21 51.54
N ARG A 171 -12.99 -19.79 52.36
CA ARG A 171 -11.78 -19.10 51.88
C ARG A 171 -10.90 -20.01 51.02
N ALA A 172 -10.70 -21.27 51.42
CA ALA A 172 -9.92 -22.23 50.65
C ALA A 172 -10.60 -22.60 49.32
N GLU A 173 -11.93 -22.72 49.30
CA GLU A 173 -12.73 -22.95 48.08
C GLU A 173 -12.66 -21.75 47.13
N HIS A 174 -12.81 -20.52 47.64
CA HIS A 174 -12.66 -19.30 46.85
C HIS A 174 -11.22 -19.10 46.33
N GLU A 175 -10.20 -19.40 47.12
CA GLU A 175 -8.80 -19.36 46.69
C GLU A 175 -8.50 -20.42 45.63
N ARG A 176 -9.05 -21.64 45.77
CA ARG A 176 -8.98 -22.68 44.74
C ARG A 176 -9.67 -22.23 43.45
N GLN A 177 -10.88 -21.68 43.52
CA GLN A 177 -11.58 -21.15 42.34
C GLN A 177 -10.78 -20.04 41.64
N ARG A 178 -10.14 -19.15 42.40
CA ARG A 178 -9.23 -18.13 41.83
C ARG A 178 -8.04 -18.76 41.11
N ILE A 179 -7.43 -19.81 41.66
CA ILE A 179 -6.30 -20.52 41.05
C ILE A 179 -6.75 -21.29 39.78
N GLU A 180 -7.93 -21.92 39.80
CA GLU A 180 -8.50 -22.62 38.64
C GLU A 180 -8.87 -21.64 37.52
N ALA A 181 -9.41 -20.46 37.86
CA ALA A 181 -9.68 -19.38 36.90
C ALA A 181 -8.39 -18.79 36.31
N GLU A 182 -7.38 -18.49 37.14
CA GLU A 182 -6.07 -17.99 36.69
C GLU A 182 -5.34 -19.02 35.80
N ALA A 183 -5.48 -20.32 36.09
CA ALA A 183 -4.96 -21.38 35.23
C ALA A 183 -5.68 -21.45 33.87
N HIS A 184 -7.01 -21.22 33.84
CA HIS A 184 -7.78 -21.15 32.61
C HIS A 184 -7.38 -19.93 31.76
N GLU A 185 -7.29 -18.74 32.37
CA GLU A 185 -6.90 -17.50 31.68
C GLU A 185 -5.48 -17.61 31.08
N ARG A 186 -4.54 -18.24 31.79
CA ARG A 186 -3.20 -18.55 31.27
C ARG A 186 -3.25 -19.52 30.09
N ALA A 187 -4.05 -20.58 30.16
CA ALA A 187 -4.21 -21.52 29.04
C ALA A 187 -4.84 -20.85 27.80
N GLU A 188 -5.81 -19.95 28.00
CA GLU A 188 -6.38 -19.12 26.93
C GLU A 188 -5.38 -18.09 26.39
N GLU A 189 -4.47 -17.56 27.21
CA GLU A 189 -3.38 -16.72 26.74
C GLU A 189 -2.34 -17.51 25.93
N GLU A 190 -1.94 -18.71 26.39
CA GLU A 190 -1.05 -19.60 25.66
C GLU A 190 -1.64 -20.03 24.31
N HIS A 191 -2.93 -20.38 24.26
CA HIS A 191 -3.62 -20.68 23.01
C HIS A 191 -3.70 -19.46 22.07
N ARG A 192 -3.97 -18.25 22.60
CA ARG A 192 -3.92 -16.99 21.81
C ARG A 192 -2.51 -16.71 21.27
N ARG A 193 -1.46 -16.98 22.04
CA ARG A 193 -0.06 -16.85 21.60
C ARG A 193 0.26 -17.87 20.49
N GLN A 194 -0.15 -19.13 20.65
CA GLN A 194 0.02 -20.18 19.62
C GLN A 194 -0.64 -19.78 18.29
N LEU A 195 -1.90 -19.32 18.31
CA LEU A 195 -2.59 -18.81 17.11
C LEU A 195 -1.89 -17.60 16.49
N GLY A 196 -1.29 -16.73 17.31
CA GLY A 196 -0.46 -15.61 16.86
C GLY A 196 0.81 -16.07 16.15
N ASP A 197 1.55 -17.01 16.76
CA ASP A 197 2.78 -17.58 16.21
C ASP A 197 2.52 -18.38 14.92
N GLU A 198 1.40 -19.11 14.84
CA GLU A 198 0.96 -19.79 13.62
C GLU A 198 0.62 -18.80 12.49
N ALA A 199 -0.09 -17.70 12.79
CA ALA A 199 -0.39 -16.66 11.81
C ALA A 199 0.90 -15.94 11.33
N ILE A 200 1.86 -15.71 12.23
CA ILE A 200 3.19 -15.18 11.90
C ILE A 200 3.97 -16.18 11.02
N ALA A 201 3.93 -17.47 11.31
CA ALA A 201 4.57 -18.50 10.50
C ALA A 201 3.96 -18.62 9.09
N GLN A 202 2.62 -18.58 8.98
CA GLN A 202 1.91 -18.62 7.69
C GLN A 202 2.21 -17.37 6.85
N THR A 203 2.21 -16.18 7.45
CA THR A 203 2.54 -14.94 6.74
C THR A 203 4.02 -14.86 6.37
N ALA A 204 4.94 -15.38 7.19
CA ALA A 204 6.35 -15.53 6.84
C ALA A 204 6.55 -16.47 5.63
N LEU A 205 5.83 -17.61 5.59
CA LEU A 205 5.87 -18.55 4.47
C LEU A 205 5.35 -17.90 3.17
N LEU A 206 4.23 -17.18 3.24
CA LEU A 206 3.69 -16.43 2.09
C LEU A 206 4.67 -15.35 1.61
N LEU A 207 5.36 -14.65 2.53
CA LEU A 207 6.39 -13.67 2.20
C LEU A 207 7.62 -14.31 1.55
N THR A 208 8.00 -15.54 1.90
CA THR A 208 9.05 -16.27 1.15
C THR A 208 8.57 -16.66 -0.25
N GLN A 209 7.36 -17.21 -0.38
CA GLN A 209 6.80 -17.56 -1.70
C GLN A 209 6.73 -16.34 -2.63
N MET A 210 6.26 -15.19 -2.15
CA MET A 210 6.22 -13.95 -2.96
C MET A 210 7.61 -13.44 -3.36
N ARG A 211 8.66 -13.67 -2.56
CA ARG A 211 10.04 -13.32 -2.91
C ARG A 211 10.59 -14.24 -4.00
N ASP A 212 10.36 -15.54 -3.87
CA ASP A 212 10.76 -16.52 -4.89
C ASP A 212 10.06 -16.22 -6.23
N ASP A 213 8.77 -15.88 -6.19
CA ASP A 213 7.96 -15.45 -7.34
C ASP A 213 8.42 -14.11 -7.95
N GLU A 214 8.95 -13.19 -7.14
CA GLU A 214 9.54 -11.93 -7.60
C GLU A 214 10.93 -12.14 -8.22
N ASP A 215 11.78 -12.97 -7.62
CA ASP A 215 13.10 -13.30 -8.16
C ASP A 215 13.01 -14.14 -9.45
N VAL A 216 12.01 -15.02 -9.59
CA VAL A 216 11.67 -15.66 -10.87
C VAL A 216 11.23 -14.61 -11.90
N ARG A 217 10.39 -13.64 -11.55
CA ARG A 217 10.02 -12.53 -12.47
C ARG A 217 11.22 -11.68 -12.86
N ARG A 218 12.11 -11.34 -11.92
CA ARG A 218 13.34 -10.59 -12.17
C ARG A 218 14.26 -11.36 -13.12
N GLN A 219 14.46 -12.67 -12.90
CA GLN A 219 15.21 -13.54 -13.81
C GLN A 219 14.60 -13.59 -15.22
N GLN A 220 13.26 -13.69 -15.35
CA GLN A 220 12.58 -13.64 -16.65
C GLN A 220 12.75 -12.28 -17.36
N VAL A 221 12.74 -11.18 -16.63
CA VAL A 221 12.99 -9.83 -17.18
C VAL A 221 14.44 -9.69 -17.63
N GLU A 222 15.42 -10.12 -16.84
CA GLU A 222 16.83 -10.10 -17.23
C GLU A 222 17.13 -11.04 -18.42
N ALA A 223 16.50 -12.22 -18.48
CA ALA A 223 16.60 -13.10 -19.64
C ALA A 223 16.02 -12.45 -20.91
N LYS A 224 14.88 -11.76 -20.81
CA LYS A 224 14.30 -10.98 -21.92
C LYS A 224 15.20 -9.82 -22.36
N LYS A 225 15.82 -9.10 -21.42
CA LYS A 225 16.81 -8.04 -21.73
C LYS A 225 18.02 -8.60 -22.48
N ARG A 226 18.62 -9.69 -21.99
CA ARG A 226 19.76 -10.36 -22.64
C ARG A 226 19.41 -10.81 -24.06
N ALA A 227 18.28 -11.50 -24.23
CA ALA A 227 17.80 -11.91 -25.55
C ALA A 227 17.48 -10.72 -26.49
N ALA A 228 17.12 -9.55 -25.96
CA ALA A 228 16.95 -8.34 -26.76
C ALA A 228 18.29 -7.71 -27.18
N VAL A 229 19.29 -7.69 -26.29
CA VAL A 229 20.67 -7.25 -26.60
C VAL A 229 21.30 -8.19 -27.64
N GLU A 230 21.24 -9.50 -27.43
CA GLU A 230 21.75 -10.52 -28.37
C GLU A 230 21.13 -10.39 -29.76
N ARG A 231 19.82 -10.09 -29.85
CA ARG A 231 19.14 -9.82 -31.13
C ARG A 231 19.66 -8.56 -31.81
N HIS A 232 19.86 -7.47 -31.06
CA HIS A 232 20.35 -6.21 -31.62
C HIS A 232 21.84 -6.31 -32.02
N GLU A 233 22.66 -7.04 -31.25
CA GLU A 233 24.04 -7.35 -31.63
C GLU A 233 24.11 -8.22 -32.89
N ALA A 234 23.22 -9.20 -33.04
CA ALA A 234 23.08 -10.01 -34.26
C ALA A 234 22.59 -9.19 -35.47
N GLU A 235 21.64 -8.28 -35.27
CA GLU A 235 21.18 -7.32 -36.30
C GLU A 235 22.32 -6.41 -36.76
N LEU A 236 23.07 -5.81 -35.82
CA LEU A 236 24.26 -5.01 -36.13
C LEU A 236 25.37 -5.84 -36.78
N ALA A 237 25.51 -7.13 -36.47
CA ALA A 237 26.44 -8.02 -37.15
C ALA A 237 26.00 -8.31 -38.59
N ALA A 238 24.71 -8.58 -38.82
CA ALA A 238 24.15 -8.79 -40.15
C ALA A 238 24.25 -7.54 -41.03
N LEU A 239 24.02 -6.35 -40.48
CA LEU A 239 24.21 -5.07 -41.18
C LEU A 239 25.67 -4.85 -41.61
N ARG A 240 26.64 -5.15 -40.72
CA ARG A 240 28.08 -5.09 -41.07
C ARG A 240 28.44 -6.11 -42.17
N GLN A 241 27.90 -7.32 -42.11
CA GLN A 241 28.11 -8.33 -43.15
C GLN A 241 27.52 -7.87 -44.51
N ALA A 242 26.33 -7.29 -44.51
CA ALA A 242 25.72 -6.72 -45.72
C ALA A 242 26.50 -5.53 -46.28
N GLU A 243 27.07 -4.67 -45.42
CA GLU A 243 27.95 -3.58 -45.83
C GLU A 243 29.29 -4.09 -46.41
N GLU A 244 29.91 -5.10 -45.79
CA GLU A 244 31.09 -5.77 -46.34
C GLU A 244 30.80 -6.44 -47.69
N GLU A 245 29.66 -7.11 -47.83
CA GLU A 245 29.26 -7.72 -49.10
C GLU A 245 28.99 -6.68 -50.19
N GLN A 246 28.31 -5.58 -49.88
CA GLN A 246 28.15 -4.45 -50.82
C GLN A 246 29.50 -3.82 -51.19
N SER A 247 30.41 -3.65 -50.23
CA SER A 247 31.75 -3.13 -50.48
C SER A 247 32.55 -4.04 -51.41
N ARG A 248 32.47 -5.37 -51.20
CA ARG A 248 33.10 -6.37 -52.08
C ARG A 248 32.47 -6.33 -53.47
N GLN A 249 31.14 -6.34 -53.58
CA GLN A 249 30.40 -6.24 -54.84
C GLN A 249 30.81 -5.00 -55.64
N ARG A 250 30.80 -3.81 -55.03
CA ARG A 250 31.26 -2.56 -55.68
C ARG A 250 32.71 -2.66 -56.15
N SER A 251 33.61 -3.23 -55.34
CA SER A 251 35.02 -3.40 -55.72
C SER A 251 35.21 -4.37 -56.90
N ASP A 252 34.38 -5.42 -57.00
CA ASP A 252 34.42 -6.38 -58.11
C ASP A 252 33.69 -5.86 -59.36
N GLU A 253 32.69 -4.98 -59.21
CA GLU A 253 32.09 -4.22 -60.31
C GLU A 253 33.06 -3.17 -60.86
N GLU A 254 33.75 -2.42 -60.00
CA GLU A 254 34.79 -1.48 -60.39
C GLU A 254 35.95 -2.19 -61.11
N ARG A 255 36.42 -3.34 -60.60
CA ARG A 255 37.40 -4.20 -61.28
C ARG A 255 36.93 -4.63 -62.67
N LYS A 256 35.68 -5.11 -62.80
CA LYS A 256 35.10 -5.48 -64.11
C LYS A 256 35.01 -4.27 -65.03
N HIS A 257 34.61 -3.10 -64.53
CA HIS A 257 34.56 -1.86 -65.31
C HIS A 257 35.94 -1.49 -65.84
N ILE A 258 36.95 -1.42 -64.96
CA ILE A 258 38.35 -1.16 -65.32
C ILE A 258 38.87 -2.20 -66.32
N GLU A 259 38.54 -3.48 -66.16
CA GLU A 259 38.91 -4.53 -67.12
C GLU A 259 38.24 -4.32 -68.49
N THR A 260 36.94 -4.00 -68.52
CA THR A 260 36.25 -3.71 -69.78
C THR A 260 36.75 -2.44 -70.45
N GLU A 261 37.10 -1.39 -69.70
CA GLU A 261 37.76 -0.21 -70.27
C GLU A 261 39.14 -0.54 -70.80
N ALA A 262 39.95 -1.32 -70.08
CA ALA A 262 41.28 -1.74 -70.54
C ALA A 262 41.18 -2.52 -71.86
N ARG A 263 40.24 -3.48 -71.96
CA ARG A 263 39.93 -4.23 -73.18
C ARG A 263 39.45 -3.31 -74.31
N ARG A 264 38.63 -2.29 -74.02
CA ARG A 264 38.15 -1.31 -75.01
C ARG A 264 39.31 -0.44 -75.52
N ARG A 265 40.18 0.03 -74.61
CA ARG A 265 41.39 0.80 -74.96
C ARG A 265 42.37 0.00 -75.80
N THR A 266 42.58 -1.30 -75.52
CA THR A 266 43.44 -2.14 -76.38
C THR A 266 42.82 -2.33 -77.77
N GLN A 267 41.50 -2.49 -77.89
CA GLN A 267 40.81 -2.54 -79.19
C GLN A 267 40.89 -1.20 -79.95
N GLU A 268 40.70 -0.07 -79.26
CA GLU A 268 40.88 1.27 -79.81
C GLU A 268 42.33 1.49 -80.29
N GLU A 269 43.33 1.04 -79.53
CA GLU A 269 44.74 1.09 -79.94
C GLU A 269 45.06 0.17 -81.13
N GLU A 270 44.51 -1.04 -81.19
CA GLU A 270 44.70 -1.96 -82.32
C GLU A 270 44.06 -1.40 -83.60
N LEU A 271 42.82 -0.89 -83.53
CA LEU A 271 42.15 -0.21 -84.64
C LEU A 271 42.93 1.04 -85.07
N ARG A 272 43.44 1.82 -84.11
CA ARG A 272 44.28 3.00 -84.39
C ARG A 272 45.59 2.62 -85.08
N ARG A 273 46.31 1.60 -84.60
CA ARG A 273 47.55 1.10 -85.24
C ARG A 273 47.28 0.56 -86.64
N HIS A 274 46.12 -0.07 -86.87
CA HIS A 274 45.71 -0.51 -88.19
C HIS A 274 45.37 0.67 -89.12
N ALA A 275 44.68 1.70 -88.62
CA ALA A 275 44.44 2.92 -89.38
C ALA A 275 45.75 3.66 -89.71
N GLU A 276 46.64 3.83 -88.74
CA GLU A 276 47.97 4.44 -88.93
C GLU A 276 48.83 3.65 -89.94
N SER A 277 48.76 2.31 -89.96
CA SER A 277 49.46 1.51 -90.97
C SER A 277 48.82 1.62 -92.37
N HIS A 278 47.49 1.74 -92.46
CA HIS A 278 46.80 1.99 -93.71
C HIS A 278 47.10 3.40 -94.26
N PHE A 279 47.16 4.43 -93.41
CA PHE A 279 47.56 5.77 -93.84
C PHE A 279 49.00 5.78 -94.36
N ARG A 280 49.96 5.17 -93.65
CA ARG A 280 51.34 5.03 -94.15
C ARG A 280 51.44 4.29 -95.48
N ALA A 281 50.65 3.23 -95.69
CA ALA A 281 50.63 2.52 -96.96
C ALA A 281 50.09 3.39 -98.12
N VAL A 282 49.14 4.29 -97.85
CA VAL A 282 48.64 5.28 -98.81
C VAL A 282 49.67 6.39 -99.05
N GLU A 283 50.36 6.86 -98.01
CA GLU A 283 51.46 7.84 -98.12
C GLU A 283 52.61 7.27 -98.96
N GLU A 284 53.06 6.04 -98.72
CA GLU A 284 54.08 5.36 -99.52
C GLU A 284 53.66 5.21 -101.00
N GLU A 285 52.40 4.88 -101.30
CA GLU A 285 51.93 4.84 -102.70
C GLU A 285 51.81 6.24 -103.32
N MET A 286 51.43 7.28 -102.56
CA MET A 286 51.49 8.66 -103.03
C MET A 286 52.92 9.10 -103.35
N GLU A 287 53.90 8.81 -102.50
CA GLU A 287 55.32 9.08 -102.76
C GLU A 287 55.83 8.31 -103.98
N ARG A 288 55.44 7.04 -104.14
CA ARG A 288 55.78 6.23 -105.32
C ARG A 288 55.17 6.79 -106.62
N VAL A 289 53.96 7.33 -106.57
CA VAL A 289 53.33 8.01 -107.72
C VAL A 289 54.06 9.33 -108.03
N GLN A 290 54.30 10.18 -107.04
CA GLN A 290 55.05 11.44 -107.22
C GLN A 290 56.46 11.19 -107.77
N ALA A 291 57.17 10.17 -107.28
CA ALA A 291 58.49 9.77 -107.79
C ALA A 291 58.44 9.33 -109.27
N ARG A 292 57.37 8.63 -109.69
CA ARG A 292 57.14 8.27 -111.11
C ARG A 292 56.87 9.50 -111.97
N GLU A 293 56.09 10.45 -111.49
CA GLU A 293 55.81 11.70 -112.23
C GLU A 293 57.05 12.58 -112.36
N VAL A 294 57.82 12.76 -111.28
CA VAL A 294 59.10 13.49 -111.31
C VAL A 294 60.12 12.80 -112.24
N ALA A 295 60.14 11.47 -112.31
CA ALA A 295 60.96 10.74 -113.28
C ALA A 295 60.50 10.98 -114.72
N ARG A 296 59.18 11.03 -114.98
CA ARG A 296 58.61 11.32 -116.30
C ARG A 296 58.97 12.73 -116.77
N ILE A 297 58.81 13.74 -115.90
CA ILE A 297 59.15 15.15 -116.18
C ILE A 297 60.65 15.29 -116.51
N LYS A 298 61.54 14.62 -115.76
CA LYS A 298 62.98 14.64 -116.05
C LYS A 298 63.33 14.03 -117.40
N ALA A 299 62.68 12.94 -117.80
CA ALA A 299 62.85 12.35 -119.13
C ALA A 299 62.33 13.28 -120.24
N GLU A 300 61.19 13.96 -120.02
CA GLU A 300 60.66 14.98 -120.92
C GLU A 300 61.65 16.16 -121.07
N GLU A 301 62.20 16.69 -119.97
CA GLU A 301 63.22 17.74 -119.97
C GLU A 301 64.51 17.35 -120.73
N GLU A 302 65.02 16.13 -120.55
CA GLU A 302 66.24 15.69 -121.26
C GLU A 302 66.03 15.65 -122.78
N THR A 303 64.84 15.27 -123.25
CA THR A 303 64.54 15.34 -124.70
C THR A 303 64.46 16.77 -125.23
N GLN A 304 64.02 17.73 -124.42
CA GLN A 304 63.93 19.14 -124.83
C GLN A 304 65.30 19.82 -124.88
N ARG A 305 66.17 19.55 -123.89
CA ARG A 305 67.54 20.14 -123.83
C ARG A 305 68.38 19.79 -125.06
N LEU A 306 68.24 18.56 -125.59
CA LEU A 306 68.89 18.12 -126.83
C LEU A 306 68.41 18.85 -128.09
N VAL A 307 67.21 19.46 -128.06
CA VAL A 307 66.68 20.28 -129.16
C VAL A 307 67.16 21.73 -129.03
N GLU A 308 67.18 22.30 -127.81
CA GLU A 308 67.60 23.69 -127.58
C GLU A 308 69.11 23.92 -127.81
N GLU A 309 69.98 22.97 -127.47
CA GLU A 309 71.43 23.12 -127.66
C GLU A 309 71.81 23.26 -129.16
N ALA A 310 71.02 22.64 -130.05
CA ALA A 310 71.21 22.73 -131.50
C ALA A 310 70.88 24.12 -132.07
N GLU A 311 69.92 24.84 -131.48
CA GLU A 311 69.58 26.22 -131.87
C GLU A 311 70.59 27.24 -131.32
N ARG A 312 71.06 27.05 -130.08
CA ARG A 312 71.89 28.02 -129.35
C ARG A 312 73.21 28.34 -130.07
N ARG A 313 73.88 27.31 -130.61
CA ARG A 313 75.16 27.45 -131.33
C ARG A 313 75.10 28.32 -132.60
N ARG A 314 73.91 28.60 -133.15
CA ARG A 314 73.76 29.48 -134.33
C ARG A 314 73.53 30.96 -133.99
N ARG A 315 73.39 31.33 -132.72
CA ARG A 315 73.04 32.71 -132.30
C ARG A 315 74.10 33.40 -131.42
N GLU A 316 75.11 32.69 -130.93
CA GLU A 316 76.11 33.25 -130.00
C GLU A 316 77.37 33.85 -130.67
N GLU A 317 77.67 33.57 -131.94
CA GLU A 317 78.88 34.08 -132.60
C GLU A 317 78.76 35.53 -133.12
N GLU A 318 77.59 35.96 -133.59
CA GLU A 318 77.44 37.29 -134.23
C GLU A 318 77.18 38.44 -133.24
N ALA A 319 76.58 38.17 -132.08
CA ALA A 319 76.11 39.21 -131.16
C ALA A 319 77.18 39.80 -130.22
N ARG A 320 78.34 39.13 -130.06
CA ARG A 320 79.23 39.36 -128.90
C ARG A 320 80.29 40.46 -129.04
N ARG A 321 80.39 41.16 -130.19
CA ARG A 321 81.49 42.09 -130.50
C ARG A 321 81.16 43.59 -130.49
N LEU A 322 79.95 44.00 -130.13
CA LEU A 322 79.50 45.40 -130.18
C LEU A 322 78.85 45.95 -128.89
N ALA A 323 78.68 45.13 -127.85
CA ALA A 323 77.91 45.50 -126.65
C ALA A 323 78.76 46.00 -125.46
N GLU A 324 80.07 45.75 -125.45
CA GLU A 324 80.91 45.91 -124.24
C GLU A 324 81.29 47.37 -123.93
N GLU A 325 81.37 48.25 -124.94
CA GLU A 325 82.04 49.55 -124.82
C GLU A 325 81.14 50.71 -124.30
N GLN A 326 79.82 50.55 -124.30
CA GLN A 326 78.89 51.61 -123.86
C GLN A 326 78.32 51.42 -122.44
N ALA A 327 78.43 50.24 -121.83
CA ALA A 327 77.83 49.98 -120.52
C ALA A 327 78.49 50.75 -119.36
N ARG A 328 79.79 51.05 -119.46
CA ARG A 328 80.60 51.57 -118.33
C ARG A 328 80.33 53.02 -117.94
N ARG A 329 79.61 53.82 -118.75
CA ARG A 329 79.42 55.27 -118.50
C ARG A 329 78.08 55.67 -117.88
N ARG A 330 77.21 54.73 -117.50
CA ARG A 330 75.94 55.03 -116.81
C ARG A 330 75.93 54.70 -115.31
N ALA A 331 76.95 53.98 -114.82
CA ALA A 331 76.98 53.46 -113.45
C ALA A 331 77.34 54.49 -112.37
N GLU A 332 78.01 55.60 -112.72
CA GLU A 332 78.57 56.53 -111.72
C GLU A 332 77.60 57.66 -111.30
N GLU A 333 76.55 57.93 -112.08
CA GLU A 333 75.59 59.02 -111.79
C GLU A 333 74.40 58.56 -110.93
N GLU A 334 73.90 57.33 -111.12
CA GLU A 334 72.83 56.75 -110.26
C GLU A 334 73.24 56.60 -108.79
N ALA A 335 74.53 56.43 -108.52
CA ALA A 335 75.05 56.15 -107.17
C ALA A 335 74.82 57.31 -106.19
N LYS A 336 74.70 58.56 -106.67
CA LYS A 336 74.55 59.74 -105.80
C LYS A 336 73.10 60.03 -105.41
N LEU A 337 72.13 59.71 -106.26
CA LEU A 337 70.72 60.01 -105.99
C LEU A 337 70.10 59.12 -104.89
N ARG A 338 70.62 57.89 -104.73
CA ARG A 338 70.06 56.90 -103.78
C ARG A 338 70.33 57.28 -102.31
N ALA A 339 71.49 57.87 -102.01
CA ALA A 339 71.89 58.24 -100.65
C ALA A 339 71.02 59.35 -100.03
N GLU A 340 70.49 60.27 -100.84
CA GLU A 340 69.65 61.38 -100.36
C GLU A 340 68.21 60.91 -100.04
N ILE A 341 67.67 59.99 -100.85
CA ILE A 341 66.35 59.39 -100.65
C ILE A 341 66.34 58.44 -99.43
N GLU A 342 67.42 57.68 -99.22
CA GLU A 342 67.55 56.73 -98.11
C GLU A 342 67.59 57.44 -96.72
N ALA A 343 67.99 58.71 -96.69
CA ALA A 343 67.97 59.52 -95.46
C ALA A 343 66.56 59.97 -95.07
N GLN A 344 65.73 60.39 -96.03
CA GLN A 344 64.36 60.86 -95.74
C GLN A 344 63.42 59.71 -95.37
N LEU A 345 63.49 58.56 -96.07
CA LEU A 345 62.64 57.41 -95.75
C LEU A 345 62.84 56.86 -94.32
N ARG A 346 64.06 56.96 -93.76
CA ARG A 346 64.31 56.52 -92.37
C ARG A 346 63.61 57.41 -91.35
N ALA A 347 63.54 58.72 -91.58
CA ALA A 347 62.86 59.65 -90.68
C ALA A 347 61.34 59.44 -90.69
N GLU A 348 60.72 59.33 -91.88
CA GLU A 348 59.28 59.08 -91.98
C GLU A 348 58.88 57.70 -91.43
N ALA A 349 59.75 56.69 -91.58
CA ALA A 349 59.52 55.36 -91.02
C ALA A 349 59.55 55.32 -89.49
N GLU A 350 60.42 56.10 -88.82
CA GLU A 350 60.43 56.17 -87.35
C GLU A 350 59.20 56.90 -86.78
N GLU A 351 58.75 57.99 -87.42
CA GLU A 351 57.50 58.68 -87.05
C GLU A 351 56.29 57.75 -87.18
N ARG A 352 56.10 57.12 -88.35
CA ARG A 352 55.03 56.15 -88.59
C ARG A 352 55.06 55.00 -87.60
N ARG A 353 56.23 54.41 -87.35
CA ARG A 353 56.35 53.25 -86.46
C ARG A 353 56.03 53.60 -85.00
N ARG A 354 56.33 54.80 -84.52
CA ARG A 354 55.92 55.24 -83.17
C ARG A 354 54.41 55.40 -83.08
N ALA A 355 53.80 56.09 -84.05
CA ALA A 355 52.34 56.22 -84.12
C ALA A 355 51.62 54.86 -84.21
N GLU A 356 52.19 53.90 -84.95
CA GLU A 356 51.64 52.54 -85.12
C GLU A 356 51.86 51.65 -83.88
N GLU A 357 52.99 51.78 -83.17
CA GLU A 357 53.23 51.08 -81.90
C GLU A 357 52.35 51.62 -80.76
N ASP A 358 52.14 52.93 -80.66
CA ASP A 358 51.30 53.52 -79.61
C ASP A 358 49.80 53.30 -79.89
N ALA A 359 49.32 53.47 -81.13
CA ALA A 359 47.95 53.11 -81.49
C ALA A 359 47.67 51.60 -81.30
N ARG A 360 48.68 50.74 -81.51
CA ARG A 360 48.57 49.32 -81.19
C ARG A 360 48.51 49.06 -79.68
N ARG A 361 49.30 49.77 -78.86
CA ARG A 361 49.23 49.65 -77.39
C ARG A 361 47.85 50.02 -76.86
N GLU A 362 47.27 51.14 -77.30
CA GLU A 362 45.94 51.55 -76.85
C GLU A 362 44.87 50.50 -77.23
N ALA A 363 44.92 49.95 -78.45
CA ALA A 363 44.02 48.89 -78.89
C ALA A 363 44.25 47.56 -78.13
N GLU A 364 45.50 47.21 -77.82
CA GLU A 364 45.88 45.99 -77.10
C GLU A 364 45.52 46.08 -75.61
N GLU A 365 45.66 47.26 -74.98
CA GLU A 365 45.19 47.53 -73.61
C GLU A 365 43.67 47.58 -73.52
N GLU A 366 42.94 48.20 -74.47
CA GLU A 366 41.48 48.22 -74.44
C GLU A 366 40.89 46.81 -74.67
N ALA A 367 41.43 46.05 -75.62
CA ALA A 367 41.04 44.66 -75.84
C ALA A 367 41.30 43.81 -74.59
N ARG A 368 42.45 43.99 -73.93
CA ARG A 368 42.81 43.29 -72.70
C ARG A 368 41.90 43.67 -71.53
N ARG A 369 41.54 44.96 -71.38
CA ARG A 369 40.59 45.41 -70.35
C ARG A 369 39.23 44.75 -70.51
N ARG A 370 38.69 44.73 -71.73
CA ARG A 370 37.40 44.08 -72.01
C ARG A 370 37.45 42.57 -71.72
N ALA A 371 38.55 41.90 -72.07
CA ALA A 371 38.74 40.49 -71.74
C ALA A 371 38.87 40.23 -70.23
N GLU A 372 39.55 41.10 -69.47
CA GLU A 372 39.65 41.01 -68.00
C GLU A 372 38.30 41.34 -67.31
N GLU A 373 37.52 42.28 -67.84
CA GLU A 373 36.16 42.60 -67.36
C GLU A 373 35.15 41.47 -67.65
N GLU A 374 35.15 40.87 -68.85
CA GLU A 374 34.32 39.69 -69.15
C GLU A 374 34.72 38.47 -68.30
N ALA A 375 36.02 38.23 -68.11
CA ALA A 375 36.51 37.15 -67.26
C ALA A 375 36.09 37.33 -65.79
N GLN A 376 36.16 38.56 -65.26
CA GLN A 376 35.68 38.89 -63.92
C GLN A 376 34.15 38.79 -63.81
N ALA A 377 33.39 39.19 -64.82
CA ALA A 377 31.94 39.05 -64.85
C ALA A 377 31.50 37.57 -64.83
N LEU A 378 32.12 36.71 -65.65
CA LEU A 378 31.89 35.26 -65.66
C LEU A 378 32.32 34.59 -64.34
N ALA A 379 33.40 35.05 -63.71
CA ALA A 379 33.81 34.57 -62.38
C ALA A 379 32.79 34.97 -61.30
N ALA A 380 32.30 36.21 -61.33
CA ALA A 380 31.31 36.73 -60.39
C ALA A 380 29.92 36.08 -60.57
N GLU A 381 29.49 35.82 -61.80
CA GLU A 381 28.26 35.06 -62.08
C GLU A 381 28.37 33.64 -61.52
N ARG A 382 29.46 32.92 -61.82
CA ARG A 382 29.71 31.56 -61.31
C ARG A 382 29.77 31.53 -59.78
N ALA A 383 30.42 32.49 -59.15
CA ALA A 383 30.47 32.60 -57.69
C ALA A 383 29.08 32.83 -57.08
N ARG A 384 28.26 33.73 -57.65
CA ARG A 384 26.86 33.92 -57.23
C ARG A 384 26.04 32.65 -57.41
N ARG A 385 26.14 32.01 -58.56
CA ARG A 385 25.34 30.84 -58.94
C ARG A 385 25.68 29.60 -58.10
N LEU A 386 26.94 29.46 -57.66
CA LEU A 386 27.34 28.45 -56.67
C LEU A 386 26.80 28.78 -55.28
N ALA A 387 26.91 30.02 -54.81
CA ALA A 387 26.36 30.43 -53.51
C ALA A 387 24.83 30.30 -53.45
N GLU A 388 24.15 30.61 -54.55
CA GLU A 388 22.70 30.43 -54.72
C GLU A 388 22.31 28.95 -54.71
N GLN A 389 23.03 28.09 -55.44
CA GLN A 389 22.82 26.62 -55.38
C GLN A 389 23.09 26.02 -54.00
N GLU A 390 24.10 26.53 -53.27
CA GLU A 390 24.41 26.07 -51.92
C GLU A 390 23.34 26.52 -50.91
N ALA A 391 22.85 27.76 -51.02
CA ALA A 391 21.72 28.25 -50.24
C ALA A 391 20.44 27.44 -50.53
N GLN A 392 20.16 27.16 -51.80
CA GLN A 392 19.01 26.35 -52.22
C GLN A 392 19.08 24.94 -51.62
N ARG A 393 20.24 24.26 -51.72
CA ARG A 393 20.44 22.93 -51.13
C ARG A 393 20.26 22.92 -49.62
N ARG A 394 20.75 23.93 -48.90
CA ARG A 394 20.57 24.01 -47.44
C ARG A 394 19.09 24.19 -47.08
N ALA A 395 18.33 25.00 -47.83
CA ALA A 395 16.89 25.16 -47.64
C ALA A 395 16.12 23.86 -47.96
N ASP A 396 16.48 23.16 -49.04
CA ASP A 396 15.88 21.88 -49.41
C ASP A 396 16.20 20.77 -48.38
N GLU A 397 17.42 20.74 -47.83
CA GLU A 397 17.82 19.80 -46.77
C GLU A 397 17.13 20.10 -45.43
N GLU A 398 16.98 21.37 -45.04
CA GLU A 398 16.23 21.75 -43.82
C GLU A 398 14.73 21.44 -43.95
N ALA A 399 14.12 21.79 -45.09
CA ALA A 399 12.72 21.47 -45.37
C ALA A 399 12.49 19.94 -45.38
N ARG A 400 13.43 19.17 -45.95
CA ARG A 400 13.36 17.71 -45.94
C ARG A 400 13.52 17.13 -44.52
N ARG A 401 14.44 17.64 -43.70
CA ARG A 401 14.59 17.20 -42.30
C ARG A 401 13.33 17.47 -41.49
N GLN A 402 12.73 18.66 -41.61
CA GLN A 402 11.46 18.98 -40.93
C GLN A 402 10.31 18.07 -41.38
N ALA A 403 10.27 17.68 -42.67
CA ALA A 403 9.30 16.72 -43.17
C ALA A 403 9.54 15.28 -42.64
N GLU A 404 10.80 14.81 -42.61
CA GLU A 404 11.16 13.48 -42.10
C GLU A 404 10.98 13.37 -40.57
N GLU A 405 11.35 14.40 -39.81
CA GLU A 405 11.09 14.50 -38.36
C GLU A 405 9.58 14.59 -38.07
N GLY A 406 8.83 15.41 -38.82
CA GLY A 406 7.39 15.53 -38.68
C GLY A 406 6.63 14.25 -39.04
N ALA A 407 7.12 13.47 -39.99
CA ALA A 407 6.60 12.14 -40.30
C ALA A 407 6.95 11.12 -39.22
N ARG A 408 8.20 11.12 -38.73
CA ARG A 408 8.66 10.22 -37.67
C ARG A 408 7.90 10.42 -36.37
N LEU A 409 7.73 11.67 -35.92
CA LEU A 409 7.00 11.99 -34.69
C LEU A 409 5.55 11.48 -34.72
N ARG A 410 4.87 11.59 -35.87
CA ARG A 410 3.50 11.05 -36.04
C ARG A 410 3.48 9.53 -35.98
N ALA A 411 4.40 8.86 -36.65
CA ALA A 411 4.50 7.40 -36.61
C ALA A 411 4.85 6.87 -35.21
N GLU A 412 5.71 7.58 -34.47
CA GLU A 412 6.09 7.25 -33.10
C GLU A 412 4.93 7.50 -32.11
N GLU A 413 4.16 8.57 -32.30
CA GLU A 413 2.96 8.84 -31.52
C GLU A 413 1.82 7.84 -31.81
N GLU A 414 1.60 7.49 -33.08
CA GLU A 414 0.59 6.51 -33.49
C GLU A 414 0.93 5.10 -32.99
N ALA A 415 2.20 4.68 -33.09
CA ALA A 415 2.69 3.43 -32.52
C ALA A 415 2.56 3.41 -30.98
N ARG A 416 2.84 4.54 -30.30
CA ARG A 416 2.64 4.66 -28.86
C ARG A 416 1.16 4.52 -28.49
N ARG A 417 0.25 5.24 -29.17
CA ARG A 417 -1.20 5.18 -28.91
C ARG A 417 -1.72 3.74 -29.06
N ALA A 418 -1.34 3.05 -30.14
CA ALA A 418 -1.70 1.64 -30.35
C ALA A 418 -1.18 0.70 -29.24
N ALA A 419 0.06 0.91 -28.75
CA ALA A 419 0.60 0.13 -27.63
C ALA A 419 -0.11 0.44 -26.29
N GLU A 420 -0.47 1.70 -26.06
CA GLU A 420 -1.18 2.17 -24.87
C GLU A 420 -2.63 1.63 -24.83
N GLU A 421 -3.32 1.62 -25.98
CA GLU A 421 -4.63 0.98 -26.18
C GLU A 421 -4.58 -0.54 -25.99
N GLN A 422 -3.59 -1.24 -26.57
CA GLN A 422 -3.42 -2.69 -26.36
C GLN A 422 -3.16 -3.03 -24.88
N SER A 423 -2.35 -2.23 -24.18
CA SER A 423 -2.13 -2.39 -22.73
C SER A 423 -3.42 -2.19 -21.94
N ARG A 424 -4.21 -1.16 -22.29
CA ARG A 424 -5.50 -0.86 -21.65
C ARG A 424 -6.51 -1.99 -21.86
N MET A 425 -6.70 -2.46 -23.09
CA MET A 425 -7.59 -3.58 -23.42
C MET A 425 -7.18 -4.87 -22.69
N SER A 426 -5.88 -5.15 -22.58
CA SER A 426 -5.36 -6.31 -21.84
C SER A 426 -5.61 -6.21 -20.33
N ALA A 427 -5.41 -5.02 -19.74
CA ALA A 427 -5.72 -4.76 -18.34
C ALA A 427 -7.23 -4.88 -18.04
N GLU A 428 -8.08 -4.29 -18.89
CA GLU A 428 -9.54 -4.35 -18.77
C GLU A 428 -10.08 -5.78 -18.94
N GLN A 429 -9.50 -6.58 -19.83
CA GLN A 429 -9.80 -8.01 -19.93
C GLN A 429 -9.34 -8.78 -18.69
N ALA A 430 -8.17 -8.48 -18.13
CA ALA A 430 -7.71 -9.11 -16.89
C ALA A 430 -8.59 -8.75 -15.67
N GLU A 431 -9.09 -7.52 -15.60
CA GLU A 431 -10.01 -7.07 -14.56
C GLU A 431 -11.39 -7.69 -14.69
N ASN A 432 -12.00 -7.68 -15.89
CA ASN A 432 -13.27 -8.35 -16.13
C ASN A 432 -13.20 -9.87 -15.84
N ASN A 433 -12.11 -10.54 -16.22
CA ASN A 433 -11.89 -11.95 -15.86
C ASN A 433 -11.80 -12.17 -14.34
N ARG A 434 -11.13 -11.29 -13.58
CA ARG A 434 -11.11 -11.35 -12.10
C ARG A 434 -12.49 -11.15 -11.50
N ILE A 435 -13.23 -10.16 -11.99
CA ILE A 435 -14.60 -9.87 -11.55
C ILE A 435 -15.52 -11.08 -11.81
N ASP A 436 -15.39 -11.75 -12.97
CA ASP A 436 -16.20 -12.93 -13.28
C ASP A 436 -15.78 -14.19 -12.51
N VAL A 437 -14.50 -14.34 -12.16
CA VAL A 437 -14.04 -15.36 -11.19
C VAL A 437 -14.65 -15.10 -9.80
N GLN A 438 -14.55 -13.86 -9.29
CA GLN A 438 -15.13 -13.49 -7.98
C GLN A 438 -16.66 -13.64 -7.95
N LYS A 439 -17.36 -13.31 -9.04
CA LYS A 439 -18.81 -13.60 -9.18
C LYS A 439 -19.08 -15.10 -9.05
N ARG A 440 -18.32 -15.95 -9.74
CA ARG A 440 -18.48 -17.42 -9.69
C ARG A 440 -18.22 -17.95 -8.29
N GLU A 441 -17.09 -17.61 -7.69
CA GLU A 441 -16.72 -17.97 -6.31
C GLU A 441 -17.81 -17.56 -5.32
N ARG A 442 -18.31 -16.31 -5.42
CA ARG A 442 -19.43 -15.84 -4.59
C ARG A 442 -20.70 -16.65 -4.84
N THR A 443 -21.11 -16.89 -6.09
CA THR A 443 -22.32 -17.69 -6.38
C THR A 443 -22.20 -19.13 -5.89
N GLU A 444 -21.00 -19.71 -5.91
CA GLU A 444 -20.74 -21.05 -5.39
C GLU A 444 -20.74 -21.07 -3.85
N LEU A 445 -20.12 -20.10 -3.18
CA LEU A 445 -20.19 -19.94 -1.73
C LEU A 445 -21.63 -19.75 -1.25
N GLU A 446 -22.39 -18.85 -1.90
CA GLU A 446 -23.81 -18.69 -1.59
C GLU A 446 -24.63 -19.97 -1.87
N ALA A 447 -24.30 -20.74 -2.90
CA ALA A 447 -24.95 -22.03 -3.17
C ALA A 447 -24.61 -23.09 -2.11
N ARG A 448 -23.35 -23.18 -1.67
CA ARG A 448 -22.90 -24.04 -0.57
C ARG A 448 -23.60 -23.68 0.74
N ILE A 449 -23.65 -22.39 1.10
CA ILE A 449 -24.35 -21.90 2.30
C ILE A 449 -25.85 -22.22 2.22
N ARG A 450 -26.51 -21.98 1.08
CA ARG A 450 -27.93 -22.34 0.88
C ARG A 450 -28.16 -23.85 1.05
N ALA A 451 -27.29 -24.69 0.49
CA ALA A 451 -27.39 -26.14 0.61
C ALA A 451 -27.13 -26.64 2.05
N GLU A 452 -26.21 -26.01 2.79
CA GLU A 452 -25.96 -26.35 4.20
C GLU A 452 -27.14 -25.96 5.11
N ILE A 453 -27.72 -24.78 4.90
CA ILE A 453 -28.93 -24.34 5.61
C ILE A 453 -30.10 -25.27 5.30
N GLU A 454 -30.30 -25.64 4.03
CA GLU A 454 -31.37 -26.59 3.66
C GLU A 454 -31.14 -27.99 4.24
N ALA A 455 -29.89 -28.45 4.32
CA ALA A 455 -29.53 -29.71 4.98
C ALA A 455 -29.80 -29.67 6.49
N LYS A 456 -29.47 -28.57 7.18
CA LYS A 456 -29.77 -28.36 8.60
C LYS A 456 -31.28 -28.31 8.86
N ILE A 457 -32.03 -27.57 8.05
CA ILE A 457 -33.50 -27.55 8.13
C ILE A 457 -34.05 -28.96 7.93
N ARG A 458 -33.60 -29.71 6.91
CA ARG A 458 -34.05 -31.09 6.68
C ARG A 458 -33.69 -32.04 7.84
N ALA A 459 -32.57 -31.84 8.52
CA ALA A 459 -32.17 -32.61 9.70
C ALA A 459 -33.07 -32.31 10.92
N GLU A 460 -33.28 -31.03 11.23
CA GLU A 460 -34.19 -30.58 12.29
C GLU A 460 -35.62 -31.08 12.04
N ASP A 461 -36.07 -31.05 10.79
CA ASP A 461 -37.37 -31.59 10.35
C ASP A 461 -37.47 -33.11 10.58
N THR A 462 -36.38 -33.87 10.41
CA THR A 462 -36.35 -35.31 10.75
C THR A 462 -36.31 -35.57 12.25
N GLU A 463 -35.50 -34.84 13.02
CA GLU A 463 -35.46 -34.97 14.48
C GLU A 463 -36.81 -34.60 15.11
N ARG A 464 -37.47 -33.57 14.60
CA ARG A 464 -38.82 -33.17 15.01
C ARG A 464 -39.87 -34.24 14.67
N ARG A 465 -39.81 -34.84 13.48
CA ARG A 465 -40.69 -35.97 13.10
C ARG A 465 -40.45 -37.20 13.96
N GLU A 466 -39.20 -37.50 14.31
CA GLU A 466 -38.88 -38.55 15.27
C GLU A 466 -39.38 -38.23 16.68
N GLY A 467 -39.22 -37.00 17.17
CA GLY A 467 -39.75 -36.56 18.45
C GLY A 467 -41.27 -36.65 18.51
N ASP A 468 -41.98 -36.25 17.44
CA ASP A 468 -43.42 -36.41 17.30
C ASP A 468 -43.85 -37.89 17.24
N ALA A 469 -43.06 -38.75 16.58
CA ALA A 469 -43.32 -40.19 16.54
C ALA A 469 -43.08 -40.87 17.89
N ARG A 470 -42.01 -40.50 18.60
CA ARG A 470 -41.70 -40.98 19.96
C ARG A 470 -42.80 -40.61 20.95
N ARG A 471 -43.22 -39.33 20.96
CA ARG A 471 -44.34 -38.87 21.81
C ARG A 471 -45.65 -39.62 21.52
N ARG A 472 -46.00 -39.84 20.24
CA ARG A 472 -47.18 -40.66 19.88
C ARG A 472 -47.05 -42.12 20.33
N ALA A 473 -45.85 -42.71 20.23
CA ALA A 473 -45.59 -44.06 20.71
C ALA A 473 -45.67 -44.17 22.24
N GLU A 474 -45.20 -43.14 22.97
CA GLU A 474 -45.34 -43.01 24.42
C GLU A 474 -46.80 -42.83 24.84
N GLU A 475 -47.57 -41.97 24.15
CA GLU A 475 -49.02 -41.80 24.34
C GLU A 475 -49.81 -43.07 24.02
N GLU A 476 -49.40 -43.85 23.02
CA GLU A 476 -49.98 -45.18 22.76
C GLU A 476 -49.58 -46.20 23.83
N ALA A 477 -48.34 -46.22 24.28
CA ALA A 477 -47.89 -47.10 25.37
C ALA A 477 -48.61 -46.79 26.68
N HIS A 478 -48.81 -45.51 27.02
CA HIS A 478 -49.59 -45.08 28.18
C HIS A 478 -51.04 -45.54 28.06
N ARG A 479 -51.71 -45.29 26.93
CA ARG A 479 -53.09 -45.75 26.71
C ARG A 479 -53.23 -47.27 26.74
N ARG A 480 -52.24 -48.03 26.25
CA ARG A 480 -52.20 -49.49 26.37
C ARG A 480 -52.03 -49.94 27.82
N ALA A 481 -51.12 -49.33 28.58
CA ALA A 481 -50.90 -49.64 29.99
C ALA A 481 -52.10 -49.25 30.87
N GLU A 482 -52.78 -48.14 30.60
CA GLU A 482 -54.04 -47.78 31.26
C GLU A 482 -55.17 -48.75 30.91
N HIS A 483 -55.31 -49.14 29.64
CA HIS A 483 -56.29 -50.15 29.22
C HIS A 483 -56.00 -51.51 29.88
N GLU A 484 -54.74 -51.92 29.96
CA GLU A 484 -54.32 -53.14 30.67
C GLU A 484 -54.62 -53.05 32.17
N ARG A 485 -54.37 -51.89 32.80
CA ARG A 485 -54.74 -51.65 34.21
C ARG A 485 -56.26 -51.70 34.44
N ILE A 486 -57.05 -51.14 33.52
CA ILE A 486 -58.52 -51.17 33.58
C ILE A 486 -59.02 -52.61 33.42
N VAL A 487 -58.52 -53.36 32.44
CA VAL A 487 -58.86 -54.79 32.25
C VAL A 487 -58.43 -55.64 33.45
N ALA A 488 -57.29 -55.36 34.08
CA ALA A 488 -56.87 -56.03 35.31
C ALA A 488 -57.79 -55.68 36.50
N GLU A 489 -58.24 -54.43 36.62
CA GLU A 489 -59.19 -53.99 37.65
C GLU A 489 -60.58 -54.62 37.44
N GLU A 490 -61.04 -54.75 36.19
CA GLU A 490 -62.28 -55.46 35.84
C GLU A 490 -62.17 -56.97 36.07
N ALA A 491 -61.02 -57.60 35.75
CA ALA A 491 -60.77 -59.00 36.04
C ALA A 491 -60.73 -59.28 37.56
N ALA A 492 -60.15 -58.39 38.36
CA ALA A 492 -60.18 -58.47 39.81
C ALA A 492 -61.62 -58.32 40.36
N LYS A 493 -62.41 -57.38 39.83
CA LYS A 493 -63.83 -57.23 40.16
C LYS A 493 -64.65 -58.45 39.76
N ALA A 494 -64.39 -59.05 38.61
CA ALA A 494 -65.02 -60.29 38.15
C ALA A 494 -64.66 -61.49 39.04
N THR A 495 -63.42 -61.56 39.54
CA THR A 495 -62.97 -62.59 40.49
C THR A 495 -63.63 -62.46 41.87
N THR A 496 -64.18 -61.28 42.21
CA THR A 496 -64.83 -60.99 43.50
C THR A 496 -66.37 -61.11 43.43
N ARG A 497 -66.91 -61.84 42.44
CA ARG A 497 -68.36 -61.94 42.18
C ARG A 497 -68.84 -63.39 42.29
N GLU A 498 -69.55 -63.72 43.37
CA GLU A 498 -70.13 -65.06 43.56
C GLU A 498 -71.14 -65.41 42.45
N PRO A 499 -71.21 -66.68 42.02
CA PRO A 499 -72.09 -67.11 40.95
C PRO A 499 -73.54 -67.26 41.42
N TYR A 500 -74.45 -66.46 40.86
CA TYR A 500 -75.90 -66.67 40.97
C TYR A 500 -76.51 -66.86 39.57
N PRO A 501 -77.37 -67.88 39.37
CA PRO A 501 -77.91 -68.22 38.06
C PRO A 501 -79.14 -67.37 37.71
N PHE A 502 -79.26 -66.97 36.44
CA PHE A 502 -80.51 -66.46 35.89
C PHE A 502 -80.59 -66.76 34.40
N GLU A 503 -81.52 -67.64 34.03
CA GLU A 503 -81.87 -67.94 32.64
C GLU A 503 -83.00 -66.99 32.21
N ILE A 504 -82.82 -66.22 31.13
CA ILE A 504 -83.93 -65.64 30.38
C ILE A 504 -83.76 -65.94 28.89
N GLU A 505 -84.92 -66.17 28.28
CA GLU A 505 -85.15 -66.74 26.96
C GLU A 505 -84.76 -65.81 25.80
N ARG A 506 -84.68 -66.39 24.60
CA ARG A 506 -84.63 -65.64 23.34
C ARG A 506 -86.01 -65.08 22.99
N SER A 507 -86.03 -63.94 22.30
CA SER A 507 -87.18 -63.51 21.50
C SER A 507 -86.69 -63.00 20.14
N GLU A 508 -87.37 -63.40 19.07
CA GLU A 508 -86.98 -63.18 17.67
C GLU A 508 -87.77 -62.01 17.04
N VAL A 509 -87.10 -61.14 16.26
CA VAL A 509 -87.71 -60.24 15.26
C VAL A 509 -86.75 -60.12 14.07
N GLU A 510 -87.27 -59.84 12.87
CA GLU A 510 -86.68 -60.19 11.57
C GLU A 510 -85.82 -59.11 10.86
N ASP A 511 -85.12 -59.60 9.83
CA ASP A 511 -84.41 -58.98 8.68
C ASP A 511 -85.08 -57.71 8.03
N PRO A 512 -84.43 -56.92 7.10
CA PRO A 512 -83.56 -57.41 6.01
C PRO A 512 -82.41 -56.41 5.58
N PRO A 513 -81.86 -56.32 4.32
CA PRO A 513 -80.40 -56.36 4.11
C PRO A 513 -79.86 -55.27 3.12
N LEU A 514 -78.76 -55.58 2.40
CA LEU A 514 -78.15 -54.84 1.24
C LEU A 514 -77.27 -53.62 1.57
N SER A 515 -76.35 -53.14 0.71
CA SER A 515 -75.49 -53.78 -0.32
C SER A 515 -74.41 -52.78 -0.80
N ASN A 516 -73.37 -53.25 -1.52
CA ASN A 516 -72.40 -52.38 -2.22
C ASN A 516 -73.07 -51.43 -3.24
N ALA A 517 -72.64 -50.16 -3.30
CA ALA A 517 -72.48 -49.41 -4.55
C ALA A 517 -71.67 -48.11 -4.38
N SER A 518 -70.98 -47.72 -5.45
CA SER A 518 -70.41 -46.37 -5.64
C SER A 518 -71.45 -45.46 -6.28
N SER A 519 -71.51 -44.16 -5.94
CA SER A 519 -71.20 -43.08 -6.91
C SER A 519 -71.52 -41.63 -6.44
N LYS A 520 -70.63 -40.72 -6.88
CA LYS A 520 -70.85 -39.34 -7.39
C LYS A 520 -72.08 -38.47 -7.01
N VAL A 521 -71.74 -37.18 -6.76
CA VAL A 521 -72.33 -35.93 -7.35
C VAL A 521 -73.48 -35.20 -6.61
N THR A 522 -73.05 -34.16 -5.86
CA THR A 522 -73.52 -32.74 -5.79
C THR A 522 -74.95 -32.32 -5.36
N GLU A 523 -75.06 -31.01 -5.05
CA GLU A 523 -76.27 -30.14 -5.06
C GLU A 523 -77.24 -30.24 -3.86
N ILE A 524 -77.86 -29.16 -3.32
CA ILE A 524 -77.69 -27.68 -3.49
C ILE A 524 -78.38 -26.88 -2.34
N GLU A 525 -78.34 -25.53 -2.37
CA GLU A 525 -79.17 -24.55 -1.59
C GLU A 525 -79.02 -24.49 -0.04
N GLU A 526 -79.27 -23.38 0.67
CA GLU A 526 -79.05 -21.91 0.48
C GLU A 526 -79.17 -21.24 1.91
N TRP A 527 -79.17 -19.92 2.22
CA TRP A 527 -79.28 -18.64 1.48
C TRP A 527 -78.65 -17.46 2.29
N PHE A 528 -78.87 -16.21 1.82
CA PHE A 528 -78.60 -14.89 2.44
C PHE A 528 -77.14 -14.45 2.69
N GLN A 529 -76.67 -13.26 2.24
CA GLN A 529 -77.16 -12.36 1.18
C GLN A 529 -76.10 -11.27 0.81
N VAL A 530 -76.16 -10.78 -0.44
CA VAL A 530 -75.68 -9.46 -0.97
C VAL A 530 -74.21 -9.05 -0.68
N ASP A 531 -73.25 -9.06 -1.61
CA ASP A 531 -73.15 -8.58 -3.01
C ASP A 531 -72.96 -7.06 -3.20
N LEU A 532 -71.96 -6.69 -4.02
CA LEU A 532 -72.09 -5.77 -5.17
C LEU A 532 -70.70 -5.30 -5.69
N GLN A 533 -70.24 -5.93 -6.78
CA GLN A 533 -69.54 -5.31 -7.94
C GLN A 533 -68.17 -4.58 -7.75
N ASN A 534 -67.18 -4.68 -8.65
CA ASN A 534 -67.10 -5.46 -9.89
C ASN A 534 -65.64 -5.73 -10.35
N ARG A 535 -65.47 -6.87 -11.03
CA ARG A 535 -64.81 -7.08 -12.35
C ARG A 535 -63.99 -5.95 -13.01
N LYS A 536 -62.96 -6.22 -13.85
CA LYS A 536 -62.14 -7.43 -14.18
C LYS A 536 -61.08 -7.01 -15.24
N GLU A 537 -59.94 -7.70 -15.28
CA GLU A 537 -59.16 -8.05 -16.51
C GLU A 537 -58.49 -6.99 -17.45
N ILE A 538 -57.32 -7.41 -17.97
CA ILE A 538 -56.66 -7.05 -19.26
C ILE A 538 -55.67 -5.84 -19.35
N VAL A 539 -54.38 -6.21 -19.26
CA VAL A 539 -53.16 -5.89 -20.07
C VAL A 539 -53.29 -5.00 -21.35
N PRO A 540 -52.17 -4.48 -21.92
CA PRO A 540 -51.30 -3.34 -21.52
C PRO A 540 -51.36 -2.18 -22.56
N VAL A 541 -50.39 -1.23 -22.57
CA VAL A 541 -49.62 -0.69 -23.76
C VAL A 541 -48.93 0.66 -23.45
N THR A 542 -47.87 0.94 -24.20
CA THR A 542 -46.88 2.04 -24.19
C THR A 542 -47.41 3.46 -24.45
N ALA A 543 -46.67 4.49 -24.01
CA ALA A 543 -46.16 5.63 -24.81
C ALA A 543 -45.72 6.82 -23.92
N GLU A 544 -44.47 7.27 -24.11
CA GLU A 544 -44.07 8.60 -24.60
C GLU A 544 -44.94 9.85 -24.28
N SER A 545 -44.36 11.05 -24.11
CA SER A 545 -42.97 11.46 -23.85
C SER A 545 -42.97 12.94 -23.42
N ASN A 546 -41.91 13.41 -22.75
CA ASN A 546 -41.40 14.75 -23.08
C ASN A 546 -39.92 14.92 -22.68
N PHE A 547 -39.20 15.72 -23.47
CA PHE A 547 -37.74 15.81 -23.47
C PHE A 547 -37.33 17.26 -23.20
N PHE A 548 -36.44 17.49 -22.23
CA PHE A 548 -35.63 18.70 -22.16
C PHE A 548 -34.21 18.31 -21.75
N ALA A 549 -33.22 19.00 -22.31
CA ALA A 549 -31.85 18.51 -22.40
C ALA A 549 -30.80 19.53 -21.92
N ARG A 550 -29.62 19.00 -21.53
CA ARG A 550 -28.42 19.70 -21.05
C ARG A 550 -28.58 20.40 -19.68
N SER A 551 -27.53 20.49 -18.87
CA SER A 551 -26.08 20.38 -19.16
C SER A 551 -25.34 19.31 -18.35
N GLU A 552 -24.07 19.09 -18.70
CA GLU A 552 -23.08 18.33 -17.94
C GLU A 552 -22.74 18.97 -16.58
N GLU A 553 -22.44 18.16 -15.56
CA GLU A 553 -21.42 18.41 -14.51
C GLU A 553 -21.25 17.14 -13.63
N GLU A 554 -20.47 16.15 -14.11
CA GLU A 554 -20.11 14.97 -13.31
C GLU A 554 -18.92 15.27 -12.37
N ALA A 555 -19.20 15.53 -11.09
CA ALA A 555 -18.20 15.83 -10.07
C ALA A 555 -18.17 14.78 -8.93
N SER A 556 -17.51 13.64 -9.20
CA SER A 556 -17.04 12.64 -8.20
C SER A 556 -18.07 12.22 -7.12
N GLU A 557 -18.98 11.32 -7.49
CA GLU A 557 -19.94 10.72 -6.55
C GLU A 557 -19.24 9.85 -5.48
N PHE A 558 -19.14 10.37 -4.26
CA PHE A 558 -18.58 9.67 -3.10
C PHE A 558 -19.51 8.52 -2.65
N ARG A 559 -19.22 7.28 -3.06
CA ARG A 559 -19.97 6.11 -2.58
C ARG A 559 -19.77 5.90 -1.06
N PRO A 560 -20.85 5.62 -0.31
CA PRO A 560 -20.76 5.50 1.15
C PRO A 560 -20.13 4.17 1.58
N VAL A 561 -18.99 4.25 2.27
CA VAL A 561 -18.56 3.18 3.18
C VAL A 561 -19.29 3.40 4.51
N SER A 562 -20.18 2.47 4.85
CA SER A 562 -20.90 2.49 6.12
C SER A 562 -19.97 1.98 7.23
N ILE A 563 -19.59 2.88 8.13
CA ILE A 563 -18.97 2.52 9.41
C ILE A 563 -20.12 2.30 10.40
N PRO A 564 -20.12 1.24 11.23
CA PRO A 564 -21.15 1.06 12.26
C PRO A 564 -21.16 2.24 13.23
N GLU A 565 -22.34 2.75 13.57
CA GLU A 565 -22.49 3.78 14.60
C GLU A 565 -22.33 3.13 15.98
N GLU A 566 -21.28 3.50 16.72
CA GLU A 566 -21.12 3.08 18.11
C GLU A 566 -22.16 3.78 19.00
N SER A 567 -22.86 3.01 19.82
CA SER A 567 -24.00 3.48 20.61
C SER A 567 -23.56 4.23 21.88
N PHE A 568 -23.40 5.55 21.78
CA PHE A 568 -23.19 6.41 22.94
C PHE A 568 -24.49 6.66 23.72
N GLY A 569 -24.34 6.94 25.02
CA GLY A 569 -25.41 6.89 26.03
C GLY A 569 -26.43 8.05 26.00
N PRO A 570 -27.29 8.15 27.05
CA PRO A 570 -28.43 9.07 27.07
C PRO A 570 -27.99 10.54 26.96
N SER A 571 -28.77 11.32 26.20
CA SER A 571 -28.47 12.72 25.89
C SER A 571 -28.41 13.61 27.14
N ALA A 572 -27.21 14.03 27.52
CA ALA A 572 -27.01 15.16 28.41
C ALA A 572 -27.48 16.44 27.70
N HIS A 573 -28.67 16.93 28.05
CA HIS A 573 -29.21 18.15 27.47
C HIS A 573 -28.40 19.38 27.89
N LEU A 574 -28.17 20.29 26.94
CA LEU A 574 -27.45 21.54 27.22
C LEU A 574 -28.19 22.40 28.27
N PRO A 575 -27.48 23.01 29.23
CA PRO A 575 -28.09 23.97 30.16
C PRO A 575 -28.73 25.12 29.40
N ALA A 576 -29.99 25.45 29.73
CA ALA A 576 -30.79 26.42 28.98
C ALA A 576 -30.13 27.80 28.82
N GLU A 577 -29.33 28.23 29.81
CA GLU A 577 -28.54 29.46 29.77
C GLU A 577 -27.50 29.46 28.63
N VAL A 578 -26.83 28.33 28.40
CA VAL A 578 -25.85 28.17 27.31
C VAL A 578 -26.57 28.17 25.97
N SER A 579 -27.70 27.46 25.86
CA SER A 579 -28.52 27.43 24.64
C SER A 579 -29.10 28.81 24.29
N GLU A 580 -29.51 29.61 25.27
CA GLU A 580 -29.96 30.98 25.01
C GLU A 580 -28.79 31.92 24.65
N GLN A 581 -27.65 31.83 25.33
CA GLN A 581 -26.44 32.59 24.98
C GLN A 581 -26.00 32.33 23.53
N LEU A 582 -26.00 31.06 23.09
CA LEU A 582 -25.66 30.67 21.71
C LEU A 582 -26.59 31.28 20.65
N ILE A 583 -27.85 31.57 20.98
CA ILE A 583 -28.87 32.06 20.03
C ILE A 583 -29.02 33.59 20.09
N ARG A 584 -28.89 34.19 21.28
CA ARG A 584 -29.23 35.61 21.54
C ARG A 584 -28.08 36.48 22.04
N GLY A 585 -26.97 35.88 22.49
CA GLY A 585 -25.82 36.61 23.01
C GLY A 585 -25.10 37.44 21.94
N SER A 586 -24.31 38.42 22.39
CA SER A 586 -23.32 39.12 21.56
C SER A 586 -22.27 38.15 20.99
N SER A 587 -21.45 38.60 20.03
CA SER A 587 -20.38 37.74 19.46
C SER A 587 -19.38 37.26 20.52
N ALA A 588 -19.14 38.04 21.59
CA ALA A 588 -18.28 37.63 22.71
C ALA A 588 -18.94 36.54 23.57
N GLU A 589 -20.24 36.68 23.88
CA GLU A 589 -20.99 35.70 24.68
C GLU A 589 -21.19 34.39 23.90
N ARG A 590 -21.50 34.46 22.60
CA ARG A 590 -21.57 33.27 21.74
C ARG A 590 -20.22 32.56 21.63
N MET A 591 -19.12 33.30 21.50
CA MET A 591 -17.77 32.74 21.50
C MET A 591 -17.47 32.00 22.81
N ALA A 592 -17.74 32.62 23.96
CA ALA A 592 -17.54 32.01 25.27
C ALA A 592 -18.41 30.77 25.48
N ALA A 593 -19.68 30.82 25.07
CA ALA A 593 -20.60 29.68 25.12
C ALA A 593 -20.10 28.52 24.25
N VAL A 594 -19.65 28.78 23.02
CA VAL A 594 -19.06 27.75 22.12
C VAL A 594 -17.82 27.11 22.74
N SER A 595 -16.91 27.89 23.33
CA SER A 595 -15.72 27.37 24.02
C SER A 595 -16.02 26.50 25.25
N ASN A 596 -17.21 26.60 25.83
CA ASN A 596 -17.63 25.75 26.96
C ASN A 596 -18.26 24.42 26.53
N LEU A 597 -18.75 24.30 25.28
CA LEU A 597 -19.40 23.08 24.78
C LEU A 597 -18.57 21.78 24.87
N PRO A 598 -17.24 21.76 24.67
CA PRO A 598 -16.43 20.53 24.80
C PRO A 598 -16.50 19.92 26.20
N HIS A 599 -16.62 20.75 27.24
CA HIS A 599 -16.69 20.32 28.64
C HIS A 599 -18.04 19.66 28.99
N ILE A 600 -19.07 19.87 28.15
CA ILE A 600 -20.39 19.23 28.29
C ILE A 600 -20.45 17.96 27.43
N GLY A 601 -19.85 18.01 26.23
CA GLY A 601 -19.70 16.87 25.34
C GLY A 601 -20.99 16.39 24.66
N GLY A 602 -20.88 15.29 23.94
CA GLY A 602 -22.01 14.60 23.31
C GLY A 602 -22.62 15.27 22.07
N GLU A 603 -23.72 14.70 21.60
CA GLU A 603 -24.31 14.99 20.29
C GLU A 603 -25.02 16.35 20.20
N GLU A 604 -25.45 16.93 21.33
CA GLU A 604 -25.92 18.33 21.35
C GLU A 604 -24.76 19.31 21.21
N ALA A 605 -23.67 19.12 21.95
CA ALA A 605 -22.46 19.95 21.82
C ALA A 605 -21.91 19.91 20.39
N PHE A 606 -21.77 18.72 19.78
CA PHE A 606 -21.31 18.59 18.39
C PHE A 606 -22.17 19.40 17.41
N ARG A 607 -23.51 19.30 17.49
CA ARG A 607 -24.43 20.02 16.59
C ARG A 607 -24.36 21.53 16.78
N HIS A 608 -24.25 22.01 18.03
CA HIS A 608 -24.11 23.44 18.30
C HIS A 608 -22.74 24.01 17.88
N ILE A 609 -21.64 23.27 18.05
CA ILE A 609 -20.32 23.63 17.52
C ILE A 609 -20.36 23.65 15.97
N SER A 610 -20.97 22.64 15.34
CA SER A 610 -21.11 22.56 13.88
C SER A 610 -21.95 23.71 13.29
N ALA A 611 -22.98 24.16 14.00
CA ALA A 611 -23.77 25.33 13.62
C ALA A 611 -23.00 26.65 13.78
N ALA A 612 -22.13 26.77 14.79
CA ALA A 612 -21.34 27.98 15.04
C ALA A 612 -20.36 28.34 13.91
N PHE A 613 -19.99 27.39 13.02
CA PHE A 613 -19.24 27.70 11.80
C PHE A 613 -20.03 28.55 10.78
N ASP A 614 -21.34 28.68 10.90
CA ASP A 614 -22.13 29.59 10.05
C ASP A 614 -22.29 31.01 10.63
N ASP A 615 -21.85 31.27 11.87
CA ASP A 615 -21.93 32.58 12.53
C ASP A 615 -21.21 33.67 11.70
N PRO A 616 -21.77 34.90 11.58
CA PRO A 616 -21.12 35.99 10.87
C PRO A 616 -19.75 36.40 11.46
N ALA A 617 -19.56 36.31 12.78
CA ALA A 617 -18.33 36.73 13.44
C ALA A 617 -17.21 35.67 13.27
N ILE A 618 -16.04 36.13 12.78
CA ILE A 618 -14.86 35.28 12.59
C ILE A 618 -14.46 34.61 13.91
N ASP A 619 -14.51 35.34 15.02
CA ASP A 619 -14.05 34.87 16.32
C ASP A 619 -14.92 33.75 16.90
N VAL A 620 -16.23 33.75 16.63
CA VAL A 620 -17.14 32.65 17.00
C VAL A 620 -16.81 31.40 16.18
N ARG A 621 -16.51 31.54 14.89
CA ARG A 621 -16.05 30.41 14.05
C ARG A 621 -14.67 29.89 14.49
N ASN A 622 -13.78 30.77 14.94
CA ASN A 622 -12.49 30.38 15.51
C ASN A 622 -12.63 29.60 16.82
N ALA A 623 -13.56 30.01 17.69
CA ALA A 623 -13.92 29.25 18.87
C ALA A 623 -14.57 27.90 18.51
N ALA A 624 -15.41 27.84 17.47
CA ALA A 624 -15.99 26.59 16.98
C ALA A 624 -14.91 25.61 16.48
N ALA A 625 -13.87 26.10 15.78
CA ALA A 625 -12.74 25.27 15.38
C ALA A 625 -11.98 24.69 16.57
N ARG A 626 -11.70 25.48 17.62
CA ARG A 626 -11.04 24.98 18.84
C ARG A 626 -11.92 24.03 19.63
N ALA A 627 -13.19 24.38 19.82
CA ALA A 627 -14.15 23.53 20.49
C ALA A 627 -14.29 22.16 19.80
N LEU A 628 -14.32 22.12 18.46
CA LEU A 628 -14.37 20.84 17.73
C LEU A 628 -13.08 20.02 17.87
N PHE A 629 -11.92 20.67 17.99
CA PHE A 629 -10.62 20.04 18.24
C PHE A 629 -10.45 19.53 19.69
N GLU A 630 -11.27 20.01 20.61
CA GLU A 630 -11.27 19.65 22.04
C GLU A 630 -12.41 18.67 22.42
N LEU A 631 -13.42 18.49 21.57
CA LEU A 631 -14.65 17.72 21.85
C LEU A 631 -14.46 16.20 21.91
N GLN A 632 -13.49 15.65 21.17
CA GLN A 632 -13.25 14.20 21.06
C GLN A 632 -11.76 13.88 21.09
N GLU A 633 -11.40 12.68 21.56
CA GLU A 633 -10.02 12.19 21.54
C GLU A 633 -9.52 11.96 20.10
N ASP A 634 -10.34 11.39 19.22
CA ASP A 634 -10.11 11.46 17.76
C ASP A 634 -10.60 12.80 17.21
N ARG A 635 -9.66 13.75 17.17
CA ARG A 635 -9.86 15.09 16.63
C ARG A 635 -10.11 15.09 15.13
N ALA A 636 -9.55 14.13 14.39
CA ALA A 636 -9.68 14.05 12.95
C ALA A 636 -11.07 13.55 12.54
N ALA A 637 -11.65 12.61 13.30
CA ALA A 637 -13.03 12.16 13.13
C ALA A 637 -14.03 13.31 13.28
N ALA A 638 -13.90 14.13 14.33
CA ALA A 638 -14.79 15.27 14.59
C ALA A 638 -14.82 16.28 13.41
N PHE A 639 -13.66 16.67 12.88
CA PHE A 639 -13.59 17.52 11.68
C PHE A 639 -14.05 16.80 10.40
N THR A 640 -13.76 15.51 10.24
CA THR A 640 -14.22 14.73 9.09
C THR A 640 -15.75 14.65 9.04
N ARG A 641 -16.39 14.46 10.19
CA ARG A 641 -17.85 14.47 10.33
C ARG A 641 -18.43 15.85 10.02
N ALA A 642 -17.91 16.91 10.63
CA ALA A 642 -18.37 18.28 10.40
C ALA A 642 -18.21 18.71 8.93
N LEU A 643 -17.14 18.30 8.24
CA LEU A 643 -16.95 18.55 6.82
C LEU A 643 -17.86 17.69 5.93
N ARG A 644 -18.15 16.43 6.31
CA ARG A 644 -19.12 15.57 5.59
C ARG A 644 -20.52 16.20 5.60
N GLU A 645 -21.00 16.62 6.77
CA GLU A 645 -22.32 17.25 6.98
C GLU A 645 -22.42 18.70 6.47
N ALA A 646 -21.28 19.35 6.18
CA ALA A 646 -21.23 20.74 5.71
C ALA A 646 -21.54 20.90 4.21
N SER A 647 -22.26 21.97 3.88
CA SER A 647 -22.34 22.52 2.52
C SER A 647 -20.99 23.06 2.04
N ALA A 648 -20.81 23.28 0.73
CA ALA A 648 -19.57 23.83 0.17
C ALA A 648 -19.13 25.15 0.84
N ASP A 649 -20.07 26.04 1.16
CA ASP A 649 -19.78 27.29 1.88
C ASP A 649 -19.38 27.05 3.33
N ARG A 650 -20.07 26.16 4.06
CA ARG A 650 -19.69 25.82 5.44
C ARG A 650 -18.33 25.11 5.47
N ARG A 651 -18.00 24.25 4.49
CA ARG A 651 -16.66 23.66 4.33
C ARG A 651 -15.59 24.73 4.24
N ARG A 652 -15.77 25.72 3.35
CA ARG A 652 -14.84 26.87 3.23
C ARG A 652 -14.74 27.68 4.53
N LYS A 653 -15.84 27.90 5.25
CA LYS A 653 -15.83 28.56 6.58
C LYS A 653 -15.05 27.74 7.63
N ILE A 654 -15.19 26.41 7.64
CA ILE A 654 -14.45 25.50 8.53
C ILE A 654 -12.94 25.56 8.22
N GLY A 655 -12.54 25.44 6.95
CA GLY A 655 -11.13 25.56 6.54
C GLY A 655 -10.50 26.89 6.96
N ALA A 656 -11.18 28.00 6.67
CA ALA A 656 -10.74 29.33 7.08
C ALA A 656 -10.65 29.49 8.62
N ALA A 657 -11.56 28.87 9.38
CA ALA A 657 -11.54 28.89 10.84
C ALA A 657 -10.40 28.03 11.43
N ILE A 658 -10.03 26.89 10.82
CA ILE A 658 -8.82 26.12 11.21
C ILE A 658 -7.55 26.96 11.02
N ALA A 659 -7.48 27.74 9.93
CA ALA A 659 -6.38 28.66 9.69
C ALA A 659 -6.35 29.84 10.69
N SER A 660 -7.47 30.56 10.87
CA SER A 660 -7.53 31.80 11.66
C SER A 660 -7.67 31.61 13.17
N SER A 661 -8.11 30.43 13.64
CA SER A 661 -8.03 30.03 15.08
C SER A 661 -6.61 29.76 15.56
N GLY A 662 -5.65 29.64 14.64
CA GLY A 662 -4.25 29.31 14.92
C GLY A 662 -3.95 27.80 15.00
N LEU A 663 -4.97 26.93 14.96
CA LEU A 663 -4.79 25.47 14.97
C LEU A 663 -3.90 24.98 13.82
N ALA A 664 -4.05 25.55 12.61
CA ALA A 664 -3.18 25.25 11.48
C ALA A 664 -1.70 25.52 11.80
N ASN A 665 -1.39 26.65 12.45
CA ASN A 665 -0.01 27.00 12.82
C ASN A 665 0.56 26.09 13.92
N GLU A 666 -0.30 25.50 14.76
CA GLU A 666 0.11 24.50 15.75
C GLU A 666 0.37 23.14 15.11
N ALA A 667 -0.55 22.68 14.25
CA ALA A 667 -0.36 21.47 13.47
C ALA A 667 0.93 21.54 12.62
N ILE A 668 1.22 22.67 11.95
CA ILE A 668 2.46 22.84 11.17
C ILE A 668 3.73 22.66 12.03
N ARG A 669 3.72 23.10 13.30
CA ARG A 669 4.83 22.87 14.24
C ARG A 669 4.91 21.40 14.69
N ASN A 670 3.78 20.73 14.80
CA ASN A 670 3.69 19.33 15.25
C ASN A 670 3.94 18.30 14.14
N LEU A 671 4.07 18.70 12.87
CA LEU A 671 4.39 17.81 11.73
C LEU A 671 5.74 17.08 11.83
N THR A 672 6.66 17.54 12.70
CA THR A 672 7.93 16.88 13.00
C THR A 672 8.07 16.63 14.51
N GLY A 673 6.98 16.18 15.16
CA GLY A 673 6.94 15.89 16.59
C GLY A 673 7.41 14.47 16.94
N GLU A 674 7.85 14.27 18.19
CA GLU A 674 8.30 12.96 18.70
C GLU A 674 7.16 11.94 18.89
N SER A 675 5.92 12.41 19.07
CA SER A 675 4.72 11.55 19.14
C SER A 675 4.14 11.35 17.74
N ARG A 676 4.00 10.08 17.36
CA ARG A 676 3.37 9.64 16.11
C ARG A 676 1.93 10.15 16.01
N ASP A 677 1.21 10.13 17.11
CA ASP A 677 -0.22 10.42 17.21
C ASP A 677 -0.47 11.92 17.03
N LYS A 678 0.31 12.77 17.72
CA LYS A 678 0.29 14.23 17.51
C LYS A 678 0.69 14.63 16.08
N THR A 679 1.59 13.87 15.47
CA THR A 679 2.00 14.07 14.06
C THR A 679 0.88 13.66 13.10
N TYR A 680 0.14 12.59 13.41
CA TYR A 680 -1.01 12.14 12.63
C TYR A 680 -2.22 13.08 12.76
N ASP A 681 -2.54 13.55 13.97
CA ASP A 681 -3.52 14.63 14.22
C ASP A 681 -3.21 15.86 13.38
N ALA A 682 -1.95 16.33 13.45
CA ALA A 682 -1.48 17.50 12.74
C ALA A 682 -1.59 17.34 11.22
N PHE A 683 -1.15 16.19 10.69
CA PHE A 683 -1.27 15.89 9.27
C PHE A 683 -2.74 15.83 8.83
N SER A 684 -3.59 15.14 9.60
CA SER A 684 -5.01 14.95 9.30
C SER A 684 -5.78 16.27 9.32
N LEU A 685 -5.56 17.13 10.33
CA LEU A 685 -6.20 18.44 10.41
C LEU A 685 -5.81 19.35 9.23
N LEU A 686 -4.53 19.37 8.86
CA LEU A 686 -4.05 20.16 7.73
C LEU A 686 -4.51 19.61 6.38
N PHE A 687 -4.66 18.30 6.25
CA PHE A 687 -5.25 17.65 5.07
C PHE A 687 -6.75 17.95 4.94
N LEU A 688 -7.49 17.93 6.05
CA LEU A 688 -8.91 18.33 6.07
C LEU A 688 -9.08 19.82 5.76
N MET A 689 -8.17 20.68 6.26
CA MET A 689 -8.13 22.12 5.94
C MET A 689 -7.86 22.38 4.44
N SER A 690 -6.90 21.67 3.83
CA SER A 690 -6.63 21.81 2.39
C SER A 690 -7.80 21.28 1.55
N LYS A 691 -8.37 20.10 1.89
CA LYS A 691 -9.59 19.58 1.26
C LYS A 691 -10.80 20.51 1.40
N ALA A 692 -10.86 21.35 2.43
CA ALA A 692 -11.86 22.41 2.60
C ALA A 692 -11.60 23.67 1.75
N GLY A 693 -10.49 23.71 1.00
CA GLY A 693 -10.09 24.79 0.09
C GLY A 693 -9.14 25.82 0.68
N GLU A 694 -8.72 25.67 1.95
CA GLU A 694 -7.81 26.61 2.60
C GLU A 694 -6.37 26.09 2.59
N VAL A 695 -5.53 26.70 1.74
CA VAL A 695 -4.14 26.30 1.50
C VAL A 695 -3.12 27.42 1.75
N GLN A 696 -3.53 28.65 2.05
CA GLN A 696 -2.62 29.80 2.11
C GLN A 696 -1.59 29.65 3.23
N SER A 697 -2.01 29.18 4.42
CA SER A 697 -1.09 28.87 5.53
C SER A 697 -0.09 27.76 5.18
N LEU A 698 -0.46 26.81 4.32
CA LEU A 698 0.41 25.72 3.87
C LEU A 698 1.43 26.24 2.84
N MET A 699 1.00 27.06 1.86
CA MET A 699 1.93 27.67 0.91
C MET A 699 2.94 28.58 1.61
N ARG A 700 2.48 29.37 2.58
CA ARG A 700 3.34 30.21 3.42
C ARG A 700 4.33 29.37 4.23
N ALA A 701 3.94 28.21 4.76
CA ALA A 701 4.87 27.31 5.44
C ALA A 701 5.97 26.78 4.49
N ILE A 702 5.65 26.46 3.23
CA ILE A 702 6.65 26.02 2.25
C ILE A 702 7.64 27.14 1.89
N GLU A 703 7.20 28.41 1.80
CA GLU A 703 8.06 29.56 1.49
C GLU A 703 8.87 30.07 2.72
N GLU A 704 8.27 30.14 3.92
CA GLU A 704 8.86 30.84 5.08
C GLU A 704 9.44 29.93 6.20
N HIS A 705 8.96 28.70 6.39
CA HIS A 705 9.25 27.93 7.62
C HIS A 705 10.75 27.56 7.78
N PRO A 706 11.37 27.64 8.98
CA PRO A 706 12.80 27.38 9.14
C PRO A 706 13.22 25.90 8.97
N ASN A 707 12.41 24.93 9.42
CA ASN A 707 12.73 23.51 9.21
C ASN A 707 12.36 23.06 7.78
N ILE A 708 13.33 22.50 7.04
CA ILE A 708 13.17 21.91 5.71
C ILE A 708 12.24 20.69 5.73
N GLU A 709 12.29 19.86 6.77
CA GLU A 709 11.44 18.65 6.88
C GLU A 709 9.95 19.01 6.92
N VAL A 710 9.59 20.06 7.67
CA VAL A 710 8.23 20.61 7.69
C VAL A 710 7.82 21.13 6.31
N ARG A 711 8.71 21.83 5.58
CA ARG A 711 8.43 22.25 4.18
C ARG A 711 8.13 21.03 3.30
N LEU A 712 8.96 19.98 3.37
CA LEU A 712 8.79 18.75 2.61
C LEU A 712 7.52 17.98 3.00
N ALA A 713 7.17 17.94 4.29
CA ALA A 713 5.93 17.34 4.78
C ALA A 713 4.69 18.08 4.24
N VAL A 714 4.70 19.42 4.24
CA VAL A 714 3.60 20.23 3.70
C VAL A 714 3.49 20.10 2.18
N VAL A 715 4.61 20.03 1.44
CA VAL A 715 4.59 19.74 -0.02
C VAL A 715 3.96 18.38 -0.30
N LYS A 716 4.33 17.33 0.47
CA LYS A 716 3.76 15.98 0.33
C LYS A 716 2.27 15.92 0.70
N LEU A 717 1.86 16.60 1.76
CA LEU A 717 0.45 16.71 2.17
C LEU A 717 -0.39 17.35 1.06
N LEU A 718 0.11 18.43 0.46
CA LEU A 718 -0.55 19.10 -0.65
C LEU A 718 -0.55 18.28 -1.95
N ALA A 719 0.52 17.55 -2.25
CA ALA A 719 0.53 16.58 -3.36
C ALA A 719 -0.55 15.51 -3.19
N LEU A 720 -0.65 14.92 -1.99
CA LEU A 720 -1.68 13.94 -1.64
C LEU A 720 -3.11 14.53 -1.60
N SER A 721 -3.26 15.85 -1.52
CA SER A 721 -4.57 16.49 -1.62
C SER A 721 -5.16 16.45 -3.04
N GLY A 722 -4.31 16.32 -4.07
CA GLY A 722 -4.72 16.18 -5.48
C GLY A 722 -5.48 17.36 -6.08
N GLN A 723 -5.48 18.54 -5.43
CA GLN A 723 -6.26 19.70 -5.89
C GLN A 723 -5.54 20.44 -7.04
N PRO A 724 -6.19 20.67 -8.21
CA PRO A 724 -5.56 21.37 -9.33
C PRO A 724 -5.29 22.85 -9.02
N ASP A 725 -6.09 23.48 -8.15
CA ASP A 725 -5.99 24.90 -7.74
C ASP A 725 -4.62 25.30 -7.18
N ILE A 726 -3.83 24.35 -6.69
CA ILE A 726 -2.52 24.62 -6.09
C ILE A 726 -1.39 24.67 -7.14
N LEU A 727 -1.62 24.12 -8.34
CA LEU A 727 -0.64 24.07 -9.44
C LEU A 727 -0.11 25.44 -9.86
N PRO A 728 -0.93 26.52 -10.01
CA PRO A 728 -0.42 27.84 -10.36
C PRO A 728 0.52 28.41 -9.28
N SER A 729 0.27 28.11 -8.01
CA SER A 729 1.13 28.54 -6.90
C SER A 729 2.43 27.73 -6.83
N PHE A 730 2.36 26.41 -6.94
CA PHE A 730 3.57 25.57 -7.04
C PHE A 730 4.45 25.94 -8.24
N ARG A 731 3.86 26.19 -9.43
CA ARG A 731 4.59 26.66 -10.62
C ARG A 731 5.29 28.01 -10.35
N ARG A 732 4.65 28.97 -9.67
CA ARG A 732 5.27 30.23 -9.25
C ARG A 732 6.43 30.02 -8.26
N MET A 733 6.25 29.17 -7.26
CA MET A 733 7.27 28.86 -6.25
C MET A 733 8.51 28.18 -6.86
N ALA A 734 8.31 27.24 -7.78
CA ALA A 734 9.38 26.54 -8.47
C ALA A 734 10.27 27.48 -9.32
N VAL A 735 9.67 28.48 -9.96
CA VAL A 735 10.36 29.47 -10.82
C VAL A 735 11.07 30.56 -10.01
N ARG A 736 10.54 30.97 -8.85
CA ARG A 736 11.07 32.10 -8.06
C ARG A 736 12.46 31.88 -7.44
N GLY A 737 12.97 30.65 -7.41
CA GLY A 737 14.33 30.33 -6.93
C GLY A 737 14.56 30.49 -5.41
N SER A 738 13.56 30.95 -4.65
CA SER A 738 13.63 31.21 -3.21
C SER A 738 13.59 29.94 -2.32
N LEU A 739 13.33 28.77 -2.89
CA LEU A 739 13.23 27.50 -2.17
C LEU A 739 14.58 26.74 -2.14
N PRO A 740 14.91 26.06 -1.03
CA PRO A 740 15.98 25.07 -0.97
C PRO A 740 15.87 24.02 -2.09
N PRO A 741 16.99 23.48 -2.62
CA PRO A 741 16.94 22.60 -3.78
C PRO A 741 16.13 21.33 -3.55
N GLU A 742 16.12 20.77 -2.34
CA GLU A 742 15.33 19.60 -1.94
C GLU A 742 13.83 19.91 -2.01
N VAL A 743 13.42 21.05 -1.45
CA VAL A 743 12.03 21.52 -1.44
C VAL A 743 11.58 21.86 -2.86
N ARG A 744 12.44 22.49 -3.67
CA ARG A 744 12.15 22.79 -5.07
C ARG A 744 11.96 21.51 -5.89
N SER A 745 12.78 20.48 -5.68
CA SER A 745 12.61 19.18 -6.33
C SER A 745 11.30 18.50 -5.91
N ALA A 746 10.96 18.51 -4.62
CA ALA A 746 9.69 17.98 -4.13
C ALA A 746 8.47 18.74 -4.70
N VAL A 747 8.56 20.06 -4.88
CA VAL A 747 7.50 20.86 -5.53
C VAL A 747 7.37 20.50 -7.02
N MET A 748 8.48 20.25 -7.73
CA MET A 748 8.41 19.77 -9.12
C MET A 748 7.81 18.36 -9.22
N GLU A 749 8.17 17.46 -8.30
CA GLU A 749 7.57 16.13 -8.20
C GLU A 749 6.05 16.21 -7.92
N ALA A 750 5.64 17.07 -6.98
CA ALA A 750 4.22 17.31 -6.67
C ALA A 750 3.45 17.88 -7.87
N ILE A 751 4.03 18.83 -8.63
CA ILE A 751 3.44 19.33 -9.88
C ILE A 751 3.21 18.18 -10.86
N TYR A 752 4.20 17.28 -11.04
CA TYR A 752 4.07 16.13 -11.92
C TYR A 752 2.99 15.15 -11.45
N GLN A 753 2.98 14.79 -10.15
CA GLN A 753 1.99 13.87 -9.56
C GLN A 753 0.55 14.39 -9.73
N ILE A 754 0.28 15.66 -9.38
CA ILE A 754 -1.07 16.23 -9.51
C ILE A 754 -1.48 16.35 -10.99
N THR A 755 -0.54 16.71 -11.88
CA THR A 755 -0.82 16.81 -13.33
C THR A 755 -1.11 15.43 -13.93
N SER A 756 -0.42 14.36 -13.50
CA SER A 756 -0.69 13.00 -13.98
C SER A 756 -1.97 12.39 -13.39
N GLN A 757 -2.43 12.87 -12.24
CA GLN A 757 -3.70 12.48 -11.63
C GLN A 757 -4.92 13.23 -12.18
N SER A 758 -4.73 14.28 -12.98
CA SER A 758 -5.81 15.13 -13.53
C SER A 758 -5.94 15.06 -15.07
N PRO A 759 -6.23 13.88 -15.67
CA PRO A 759 -6.37 13.75 -17.13
C PRO A 759 -7.69 14.33 -17.68
N ALA A 760 -8.63 14.75 -16.83
CA ALA A 760 -10.02 15.03 -17.21
C ALA A 760 -10.25 16.41 -17.88
N GLU A 761 -9.54 17.46 -17.48
CA GLU A 761 -9.88 18.85 -17.87
C GLU A 761 -9.22 19.32 -19.19
N ALA A 762 -8.18 18.60 -19.65
CA ALA A 762 -7.39 19.00 -20.82
C ALA A 762 -8.13 18.93 -22.18
N GLN A 763 -9.37 18.41 -22.21
CA GLN A 763 -10.17 18.25 -23.43
C GLN A 763 -11.24 19.34 -23.64
N SER A 764 -11.45 20.26 -22.69
CA SER A 764 -12.52 21.28 -22.78
C SER A 764 -12.05 22.65 -23.31
N THR A 765 -10.78 22.82 -23.70
CA THR A 765 -10.22 24.10 -24.19
C THR A 765 -9.25 23.95 -25.38
N MET A 766 -9.65 23.22 -26.42
CA MET A 766 -9.04 23.18 -27.76
C MET A 766 -10.14 23.18 -28.82
#